data_AF-A0A2H6K8S5-F1
#
_entry.id   AF-A0A2H6K8S5-F1
#
_cell.length_a   1.000
_cell.length_b   1.000
_cell.length_c   1.000
_cell.angle_alpha   90.00
_cell.angle_beta   90.00
_cell.angle_gamma   90.00
#
_symmetry.space_group_name_H-M   'P 1'
#
loop_
_entity.id
_entity.type
_entity.pdbx_description
1 polymer ?
#
loop_
_entity_poly.entity_id
_entity_poly.type
_entity_poly.pdbx_seq_one_letter_code
_entity_poly.pdbx_strand_id
1 'polypeptide(L)'
;MRGEAVEHGGHEVAVIGNNVNQIISYNNLINIAVDHLVTEVHNLSNWNSAANDVIFKAEGKCDKILEKVKTDKSAKEAVIFTQAETLKDKAAILLSAAQKAKEHVESEVTKALQAVVKMDESLKKDLKSVKTQIQSGIGDVIQQLEVERLDEKVKSDLGILRGKIEGLANNMDGHNGLVSGQLEELNKKKSELDQTTGPDGTIQQAEKELDTKFQSAIQKPLNDRVEAVDTAIAELGKKFEISNAEDKKKLEKIFNKIKEKVGEIRGSEGTENGWQRRDGKGLEGIQSAIQHYYEAFVGNKFDDIVNGWLQGILGKQRQRVVEWFNEWIKQHVNDGRTRMVLGDDITFDKIFRDQIIEHIKKQLHGEAKEAGEKVTQNKSTSNNDYITKNIEAVKEGCEHFVQAIDKRLAKGQLASLFKAVKGEVVDKLATLKHDKDEHLNEVLRTIVIALRSTSNQVAEEIKSILLADYRMGGQDSGRHIASELDKVVEETKKLHKALEGATSPPVPPPGGKDESPAQAVDSKLQAVREFVSEENLTNNKFKSVKSELENVVSGLPSAVDTFNTAAEDQIRNAAKTAINKAAGQISEDGQAIELGKKTELMEKFEEAFTLIKSGLQSKLDAQVDKHIGEAVMAVDKG
;
A
#
# COMPACT_ATOMS: atom_id res chain seq x y z
N MET A 1 34.88 -15.49 -56.57
CA MET A 1 33.53 -15.01 -56.96
C MET A 1 32.60 -15.19 -55.77
N ARG A 2 31.83 -14.13 -55.44
CA ARG A 2 30.67 -14.05 -54.53
C ARG A 2 30.99 -14.21 -53.02
N GLY A 3 30.59 -13.32 -52.13
CA GLY A 3 29.85 -12.05 -52.23
C GLY A 3 29.70 -11.50 -50.81
N GLU A 4 30.10 -10.25 -50.60
CA GLU A 4 29.93 -9.51 -49.34
C GLU A 4 28.49 -9.01 -49.20
N ALA A 5 27.91 -9.13 -48.00
CA ALA A 5 26.76 -8.35 -47.58
C ALA A 5 26.97 -7.89 -46.12
N VAL A 6 26.84 -6.59 -45.94
CA VAL A 6 27.03 -5.79 -44.73
C VAL A 6 25.70 -5.71 -43.97
N GLU A 7 25.65 -6.11 -42.71
CA GLU A 7 24.50 -5.84 -41.80
C GLU A 7 24.98 -5.58 -40.36
N HIS A 8 25.37 -4.35 -40.03
CA HIS A 8 25.46 -3.88 -38.63
C HIS A 8 24.83 -2.50 -38.50
N GLY A 9 23.53 -2.50 -38.17
CA GLY A 9 22.75 -1.30 -37.82
C GLY A 9 21.49 -1.59 -36.98
N GLY A 10 21.34 -2.79 -36.40
CA GLY A 10 20.05 -3.27 -35.88
C GLY A 10 19.75 -3.03 -34.39
N HIS A 11 20.75 -3.00 -33.49
CA HIS A 11 20.46 -3.11 -32.05
C HIS A 11 20.20 -1.77 -31.32
N GLU A 12 20.76 -0.67 -31.82
CA GLU A 12 20.51 0.69 -31.33
C GLU A 12 19.10 1.19 -31.72
N VAL A 13 18.60 0.74 -32.87
CA VAL A 13 17.24 1.01 -33.35
C VAL A 13 16.18 0.38 -32.43
N ALA A 14 16.49 -0.75 -31.77
CA ALA A 14 15.55 -1.47 -30.91
C ALA A 14 15.30 -0.80 -29.54
N VAL A 15 16.33 -0.23 -28.90
CA VAL A 15 16.22 0.46 -27.60
C VAL A 15 15.48 1.81 -27.77
N ILE A 16 15.78 2.53 -28.85
CA ILE A 16 15.06 3.75 -29.22
C ILE A 16 13.59 3.42 -29.51
N GLY A 17 13.32 2.31 -30.20
CA GLY A 17 11.97 1.82 -30.46
C GLY A 17 11.15 1.57 -29.18
N ASN A 18 11.73 0.94 -28.15
CA ASN A 18 11.03 0.68 -26.89
C ASN A 18 10.73 1.94 -26.08
N ASN A 19 11.66 2.89 -26.04
CA ASN A 19 11.44 4.17 -25.36
C ASN A 19 10.35 5.00 -26.09
N VAL A 20 10.35 4.99 -27.42
CA VAL A 20 9.27 5.61 -28.22
C VAL A 20 7.93 4.96 -27.92
N ASN A 21 7.86 3.64 -27.78
CA ASN A 21 6.62 2.93 -27.43
C ASN A 21 6.11 3.27 -26.03
N GLN A 22 6.99 3.45 -25.03
CA GLN A 22 6.60 3.89 -23.70
C GLN A 22 6.07 5.33 -23.70
N ILE A 23 6.71 6.24 -24.45
CA ILE A 23 6.23 7.61 -24.60
C ILE A 23 4.84 7.63 -25.25
N ILE A 24 4.62 6.81 -26.29
CA ILE A 24 3.31 6.66 -26.92
C ILE A 24 2.28 6.15 -25.90
N SER A 25 2.64 5.15 -25.09
CA SER A 25 1.76 4.62 -24.05
C SER A 25 1.40 5.66 -22.98
N TYR A 26 2.36 6.45 -22.52
CA TYR A 26 2.09 7.52 -21.55
C TYR A 26 1.24 8.63 -22.13
N ASN A 27 1.49 9.02 -23.37
CA ASN A 27 0.68 10.02 -24.06
C ASN A 27 -0.77 9.55 -24.20
N ASN A 28 -0.99 8.26 -24.48
CA ASN A 28 -2.33 7.68 -24.53
C ASN A 28 -3.03 7.70 -23.16
N LEU A 29 -2.34 7.39 -22.07
CA LEU A 29 -2.92 7.46 -20.72
C LEU A 29 -3.25 8.89 -20.29
N ILE A 30 -2.40 9.86 -20.66
CA ILE A 30 -2.66 11.28 -20.44
C ILE A 30 -3.92 11.70 -21.21
N ASN A 31 -4.05 11.30 -22.47
CA ASN A 31 -5.24 11.61 -23.26
C ASN A 31 -6.51 10.99 -22.65
N ILE A 32 -6.45 9.75 -22.16
CA ILE A 32 -7.58 9.10 -21.45
C ILE A 32 -7.96 9.87 -20.18
N ALA A 33 -6.97 10.28 -19.38
CA ALA A 33 -7.22 11.05 -18.17
C ALA A 33 -7.81 12.44 -18.48
N VAL A 34 -7.33 13.09 -19.54
CA VAL A 34 -7.86 14.36 -20.04
C VAL A 34 -9.30 14.18 -20.51
N ASP A 35 -9.62 13.13 -21.25
CA ASP A 35 -10.98 12.83 -21.72
C ASP A 35 -11.94 12.54 -20.54
N HIS A 36 -11.46 11.82 -19.51
CA HIS A 36 -12.23 11.61 -18.28
C HIS A 36 -12.49 12.93 -17.55
N LEU A 37 -11.49 13.80 -17.46
CA LEU A 37 -11.65 15.11 -16.80
C LEU A 37 -12.62 16.01 -17.55
N VAL A 38 -12.54 16.03 -18.89
CA VAL A 38 -13.47 16.76 -19.77
C VAL A 38 -14.89 16.24 -19.56
N THR A 39 -15.06 14.92 -19.43
CA THR A 39 -16.35 14.28 -19.17
C THR A 39 -16.92 14.70 -17.81
N GLU A 40 -16.12 14.67 -16.75
CA GLU A 40 -16.56 15.11 -15.41
C GLU A 40 -16.89 16.60 -15.35
N VAL A 41 -16.09 17.45 -16.02
CA VAL A 41 -16.40 18.88 -16.16
C VAL A 41 -17.73 19.09 -16.89
N HIS A 42 -18.00 18.29 -17.93
CA HIS A 42 -19.27 18.33 -18.64
C HIS A 42 -20.45 17.88 -17.75
N ASN A 43 -20.26 16.80 -16.96
CA ASN A 43 -21.25 16.33 -16.00
C ASN A 43 -21.58 17.40 -14.94
N LEU A 44 -20.55 18.07 -14.40
CA LEU A 44 -20.74 19.18 -13.45
C LEU A 44 -21.47 20.37 -14.08
N SER A 45 -21.17 20.69 -15.34
CA SER A 45 -21.89 21.73 -16.09
C SER A 45 -23.38 21.38 -16.27
N ASN A 46 -23.67 20.12 -16.62
CA ASN A 46 -25.04 19.62 -16.75
C ASN A 46 -25.79 19.66 -15.40
N TRP A 47 -25.11 19.28 -14.32
CA TRP A 47 -25.69 19.33 -12.98
C TRP A 47 -26.00 20.77 -12.55
N ASN A 48 -25.10 21.71 -12.84
CA ASN A 48 -25.31 23.14 -12.62
C ASN A 48 -26.49 23.68 -13.45
N SER A 49 -26.61 23.27 -14.71
CA SER A 49 -27.74 23.66 -15.56
C SER A 49 -29.08 23.15 -15.01
N ALA A 50 -29.13 21.87 -14.61
CA ALA A 50 -30.32 21.27 -14.00
C ALA A 50 -30.70 21.93 -12.67
N ALA A 51 -29.73 22.23 -11.81
CA ALA A 51 -29.97 22.93 -10.56
C ALA A 51 -30.54 24.35 -10.80
N ASN A 52 -29.98 25.09 -11.75
CA ASN A 52 -30.49 26.42 -12.11
C ASN A 52 -31.92 26.36 -12.65
N ASP A 53 -32.27 25.37 -13.48
CA ASP A 53 -33.64 25.20 -13.99
C ASP A 53 -34.65 24.94 -12.85
N VAL A 54 -34.27 24.12 -11.86
CA VAL A 54 -35.11 23.89 -10.67
C VAL A 54 -35.29 25.17 -9.86
N ILE A 55 -34.22 25.95 -9.67
CA ILE A 55 -34.26 27.24 -8.96
C ILE A 55 -35.17 28.22 -9.70
N PHE A 56 -34.99 28.41 -11.01
CA PHE A 56 -35.83 29.28 -11.82
C PHE A 56 -37.32 28.89 -11.78
N LYS A 57 -37.61 27.58 -11.82
CA LYS A 57 -38.99 27.08 -11.67
C LYS A 57 -39.57 27.34 -10.28
N ALA A 58 -38.74 27.25 -9.24
CA ALA A 58 -39.16 27.54 -7.87
C ALA A 58 -39.44 29.04 -7.70
N GLU A 59 -38.55 29.92 -8.17
CA GLU A 59 -38.73 31.37 -8.19
C GLU A 59 -40.03 31.75 -8.93
N GLY A 60 -40.25 31.23 -10.14
CA GLY A 60 -41.46 31.49 -10.90
C GLY A 60 -42.76 30.99 -10.24
N LYS A 61 -42.69 29.94 -9.41
CA LYS A 61 -43.84 29.50 -8.58
C LYS A 61 -44.07 30.44 -7.40
N CYS A 62 -43.00 30.89 -6.73
CA CYS A 62 -43.09 31.88 -5.66
C CYS A 62 -43.71 33.19 -6.15
N ASP A 63 -43.30 33.67 -7.33
CA ASP A 63 -43.87 34.88 -7.94
C ASP A 63 -45.35 34.72 -8.27
N LYS A 64 -45.77 33.57 -8.82
CA LYS A 64 -47.19 33.26 -9.07
C LYS A 64 -48.03 33.18 -7.80
N ILE A 65 -47.45 32.68 -6.70
CA ILE A 65 -48.11 32.68 -5.39
C ILE A 65 -48.25 34.12 -4.88
N LEU A 66 -47.18 34.92 -4.97
CA LEU A 66 -47.20 36.34 -4.60
C LEU A 66 -48.20 37.15 -5.42
N GLU A 67 -48.36 36.89 -6.71
CA GLU A 67 -49.38 37.52 -7.57
C GLU A 67 -50.80 37.12 -7.16
N LYS A 68 -51.04 35.84 -6.84
CA LYS A 68 -52.36 35.36 -6.39
C LYS A 68 -52.75 35.85 -5.00
N VAL A 69 -51.77 36.16 -4.15
CA VAL A 69 -51.98 36.69 -2.78
C VAL A 69 -52.21 38.21 -2.78
N LYS A 70 -52.14 38.89 -3.94
CA LYS A 70 -52.38 40.35 -4.04
C LYS A 70 -53.86 40.75 -4.21
N THR A 71 -54.81 39.84 -4.13
CA THR A 71 -56.23 40.17 -4.35
C THR A 71 -57.03 40.26 -3.04
N ASP A 72 -57.16 41.51 -2.58
CA ASP A 72 -58.09 42.09 -1.59
C ASP A 72 -57.56 42.41 -0.17
N LYS A 73 -57.56 43.71 0.14
CA LYS A 73 -56.95 44.37 1.31
C LYS A 73 -57.60 44.04 2.68
N SER A 74 -58.41 43.00 2.81
CA SER A 74 -59.14 42.70 4.05
C SER A 74 -58.56 41.53 4.85
N ALA A 75 -57.56 41.88 5.68
CA ALA A 75 -57.28 41.38 7.03
C ALA A 75 -57.08 39.89 7.36
N LYS A 76 -57.17 38.92 6.43
CA LYS A 76 -56.80 37.50 6.71
C LYS A 76 -55.66 36.93 5.85
N GLU A 77 -55.20 37.66 4.84
CA GLU A 77 -54.14 37.21 3.91
C GLU A 77 -52.70 37.57 4.32
N ALA A 78 -52.53 38.35 5.40
CA ALA A 78 -51.20 38.82 5.83
C ALA A 78 -50.24 37.67 6.18
N VAL A 79 -50.72 36.56 6.75
CA VAL A 79 -49.84 35.45 7.18
C VAL A 79 -49.23 34.73 5.99
N ILE A 80 -50.00 34.49 4.92
CA ILE A 80 -49.51 33.80 3.71
C ILE A 80 -48.51 34.68 2.98
N PHE A 81 -48.78 35.99 2.86
CA PHE A 81 -47.84 36.94 2.29
C PHE A 81 -46.50 36.95 3.06
N THR A 82 -46.57 37.04 4.39
CA THR A 82 -45.38 37.05 5.25
C THR A 82 -44.58 35.73 5.14
N GLN A 83 -45.26 34.59 5.05
CA GLN A 83 -44.61 33.28 4.86
C GLN A 83 -43.96 33.15 3.49
N ALA A 84 -44.60 33.65 2.43
CA ALA A 84 -44.03 33.65 1.08
C ALA A 84 -42.79 34.55 0.97
N GLU A 85 -42.83 35.74 1.59
CA GLU A 85 -41.68 36.65 1.67
C GLU A 85 -40.53 36.03 2.48
N THR A 86 -40.84 35.38 3.61
CA THR A 86 -39.84 34.61 4.38
C THR A 86 -39.22 33.48 3.56
N LEU A 87 -39.99 32.79 2.71
CA LEU A 87 -39.48 31.71 1.86
C LEU A 87 -38.55 32.26 0.78
N LYS A 88 -38.90 33.39 0.16
CA LYS A 88 -38.07 34.11 -0.81
C LYS A 88 -36.73 34.53 -0.19
N ASP A 89 -36.76 35.11 1.01
CA ASP A 89 -35.54 35.54 1.71
C ASP A 89 -34.63 34.36 2.04
N LYS A 90 -35.21 33.24 2.50
CA LYS A 90 -34.44 32.00 2.75
C LYS A 90 -33.85 31.42 1.48
N ALA A 91 -34.58 31.45 0.36
CA ALA A 91 -34.07 31.01 -0.93
C ALA A 91 -32.90 31.88 -1.41
N ALA A 92 -32.99 33.20 -1.25
CA ALA A 92 -31.91 34.13 -1.57
C ALA A 92 -30.65 33.90 -0.70
N ILE A 93 -30.83 33.63 0.60
CA ILE A 93 -29.73 33.26 1.51
C ILE A 93 -29.06 31.95 1.05
N LEU A 94 -29.85 30.93 0.69
CA LEU A 94 -29.34 29.64 0.24
C LEU A 94 -28.55 29.79 -1.08
N LEU A 95 -29.06 30.57 -2.03
CA LEU A 95 -28.39 30.85 -3.30
C LEU A 95 -27.05 31.57 -3.07
N SER A 96 -27.02 32.58 -2.19
CA SER A 96 -25.78 33.29 -1.84
C SER A 96 -24.75 32.37 -1.17
N ALA A 97 -25.20 31.47 -0.28
CA ALA A 97 -24.32 30.49 0.34
C ALA A 97 -23.72 29.52 -0.68
N ALA A 98 -24.52 29.06 -1.65
CA ALA A 98 -24.06 28.20 -2.74
C ALA A 98 -23.05 28.92 -3.65
N GLN A 99 -23.28 30.19 -3.97
CA GLN A 99 -22.34 31.02 -4.75
C GLN A 99 -20.99 31.17 -4.02
N LYS A 100 -21.00 31.46 -2.72
CA LYS A 100 -19.78 31.55 -1.90
C LYS A 100 -19.03 30.21 -1.82
N ALA A 101 -19.75 29.10 -1.70
CA ALA A 101 -19.14 27.78 -1.70
C ALA A 101 -18.46 27.48 -3.05
N LYS A 102 -19.10 27.83 -4.18
CA LYS A 102 -18.52 27.72 -5.52
C LYS A 102 -17.25 28.55 -5.65
N GLU A 103 -17.28 29.84 -5.28
CA GLU A 103 -16.11 30.73 -5.33
C GLU A 103 -14.95 30.20 -4.47
N HIS A 104 -15.26 29.63 -3.30
CA HIS A 104 -14.26 29.03 -2.43
C HIS A 104 -13.60 27.80 -3.09
N VAL A 105 -14.38 26.92 -3.70
CA VAL A 105 -13.86 25.76 -4.45
C VAL A 105 -13.01 26.21 -5.64
N GLU A 106 -13.46 27.19 -6.43
CA GLU A 106 -12.69 27.74 -7.55
C GLU A 106 -11.34 28.33 -7.08
N SER A 107 -11.33 29.01 -5.93
CA SER A 107 -10.11 29.54 -5.32
C SER A 107 -9.15 28.43 -4.89
N GLU A 108 -9.64 27.39 -4.21
CA GLU A 108 -8.80 26.28 -3.76
C GLU A 108 -8.26 25.44 -4.93
N VAL A 109 -9.06 25.21 -5.98
CA VAL A 109 -8.60 24.56 -7.22
C VAL A 109 -7.50 25.39 -7.89
N THR A 110 -7.65 26.71 -7.95
CA THR A 110 -6.64 27.60 -8.52
C THR A 110 -5.34 27.55 -7.72
N LYS A 111 -5.41 27.56 -6.38
CA LYS A 111 -4.25 27.42 -5.50
C LYS A 111 -3.56 26.07 -5.69
N ALA A 112 -4.33 25.00 -5.81
CA ALA A 112 -3.80 23.65 -6.07
C ALA A 112 -3.07 23.59 -7.41
N LEU A 113 -3.64 24.14 -8.48
CA LEU A 113 -2.99 24.23 -9.79
C LEU A 113 -1.68 25.04 -9.73
N GLN A 114 -1.68 26.18 -9.02
CA GLN A 114 -0.46 26.97 -8.83
C GLN A 114 0.62 26.22 -8.02
N ALA A 115 0.21 25.42 -7.04
CA ALA A 115 1.14 24.59 -6.27
C ALA A 115 1.78 23.49 -7.15
N VAL A 116 1.00 22.87 -8.04
CA VAL A 116 1.52 21.88 -9.02
C VAL A 116 2.55 22.52 -9.96
N VAL A 117 2.27 23.73 -10.47
CA VAL A 117 3.23 24.46 -11.33
C VAL A 117 4.54 24.74 -10.58
N LYS A 118 4.46 25.19 -9.33
CA LYS A 118 5.66 25.43 -8.50
C LYS A 118 6.42 24.15 -8.19
N MET A 119 5.71 23.03 -8.01
CA MET A 119 6.31 21.73 -7.79
C MET A 119 7.07 21.25 -9.03
N ASP A 120 6.49 21.39 -10.22
CA ASP A 120 7.17 21.07 -11.49
C ASP A 120 8.44 21.92 -11.68
N GLU A 121 8.38 23.22 -11.37
CA GLU A 121 9.57 24.08 -11.38
C GLU A 121 10.65 23.64 -10.38
N SER A 122 10.27 23.23 -9.16
CA SER A 122 11.22 22.74 -8.15
C SER A 122 11.84 21.41 -8.56
N LEU A 123 11.03 20.48 -9.05
CA LEU A 123 11.49 19.17 -9.51
C LEU A 123 12.50 19.31 -10.65
N LYS A 124 12.25 20.23 -11.59
CA LYS A 124 13.19 20.55 -12.68
C LYS A 124 14.51 21.12 -12.15
N LYS A 125 14.48 21.95 -11.11
CA LYS A 125 15.70 22.49 -10.46
C LYS A 125 16.47 21.40 -9.72
N ASP A 126 15.78 20.54 -8.98
CA ASP A 126 16.39 19.45 -8.22
C ASP A 126 17.02 18.40 -9.15
N LEU A 127 16.32 18.01 -10.22
CA LEU A 127 16.88 17.11 -11.25
C LEU A 127 18.12 17.70 -11.93
N LYS A 128 18.12 19.01 -12.20
CA LYS A 128 19.30 19.70 -12.73
C LYS A 128 20.45 19.69 -11.72
N SER A 129 20.16 19.86 -10.43
CA SER A 129 21.15 19.81 -9.34
C SER A 129 21.77 18.42 -9.21
N VAL A 130 20.94 17.37 -9.12
CA VAL A 130 21.40 15.97 -9.04
C VAL A 130 22.23 15.61 -10.27
N LYS A 131 21.79 15.99 -11.47
CA LYS A 131 22.57 15.80 -12.70
C LYS A 131 23.95 16.46 -12.60
N THR A 132 24.02 17.67 -12.09
CA THR A 132 25.28 18.42 -11.93
C THR A 132 26.20 17.75 -10.90
N GLN A 133 25.65 17.28 -9.78
CA GLN A 133 26.42 16.59 -8.72
C GLN A 133 26.95 15.23 -9.19
N ILE A 134 26.15 14.47 -9.94
CA ILE A 134 26.60 13.21 -10.54
C ILE A 134 27.72 13.46 -11.56
N GLN A 135 27.56 14.47 -12.43
CA GLN A 135 28.62 14.86 -13.37
C GLN A 135 29.91 15.27 -12.66
N SER A 136 29.80 16.02 -11.56
CA SER A 136 30.96 16.40 -10.74
C SER A 136 31.60 15.19 -10.08
N GLY A 137 30.83 14.32 -9.42
CA GLY A 137 31.36 13.14 -8.74
C GLY A 137 32.02 12.14 -9.69
N ILE A 138 31.48 11.98 -10.90
CA ILE A 138 32.14 11.18 -11.96
C ILE A 138 33.46 11.84 -12.36
N GLY A 139 33.48 13.17 -12.56
CA GLY A 139 34.70 13.92 -12.84
C GLY A 139 35.76 13.77 -11.74
N ASP A 140 35.35 13.89 -10.47
CA ASP A 140 36.25 13.77 -9.31
C ASP A 140 36.85 12.36 -9.22
N VAL A 141 36.05 11.31 -9.48
CA VAL A 141 36.54 9.92 -9.49
C VAL A 141 37.52 9.69 -10.65
N ILE A 142 37.22 10.21 -11.84
CA ILE A 142 38.11 10.15 -13.01
C ILE A 142 39.46 10.84 -12.71
N GLN A 143 39.41 11.98 -12.04
CA GLN A 143 40.59 12.76 -11.67
C GLN A 143 41.38 12.11 -10.53
N GLN A 144 40.70 11.59 -9.50
CA GLN A 144 41.32 10.93 -8.34
C GLN A 144 41.99 9.61 -8.70
N LEU A 145 41.37 8.82 -9.58
CA LEU A 145 41.96 7.59 -10.10
C LEU A 145 43.01 7.86 -11.19
N GLU A 146 43.23 9.14 -11.52
CA GLU A 146 44.11 9.60 -12.60
C GLU A 146 43.87 8.84 -13.91
N VAL A 147 42.61 8.48 -14.19
CA VAL A 147 42.26 7.63 -15.36
C VAL A 147 42.64 8.33 -16.66
N GLU A 148 42.51 9.66 -16.69
CA GLU A 148 42.94 10.50 -17.83
C GLU A 148 44.46 10.51 -18.05
N ARG A 149 45.26 10.09 -17.06
CA ARG A 149 46.73 10.04 -17.12
C ARG A 149 47.28 8.62 -17.03
N LEU A 150 46.39 7.63 -16.99
CA LEU A 150 46.77 6.22 -16.90
C LEU A 150 47.55 5.80 -18.14
N ASP A 151 47.20 6.34 -19.31
CA ASP A 151 47.93 6.08 -20.55
C ASP A 151 49.34 6.68 -20.51
N GLU A 152 49.52 7.88 -19.93
CA GLU A 152 50.82 8.52 -19.72
C GLU A 152 51.69 7.71 -18.75
N LYS A 153 51.13 7.25 -17.62
CA LYS A 153 51.85 6.43 -16.63
C LYS A 153 52.27 5.08 -17.20
N VAL A 154 51.35 4.39 -17.89
CA VAL A 154 51.64 3.10 -18.53
C VAL A 154 52.68 3.27 -19.65
N LYS A 155 52.58 4.31 -20.49
CA LYS A 155 53.61 4.61 -21.50
C LYS A 155 54.96 4.96 -20.87
N SER A 156 54.99 5.68 -19.75
CA SER A 156 56.22 6.03 -19.03
C SER A 156 56.92 4.79 -18.49
N ASP A 157 56.19 3.91 -17.80
CA ASP A 157 56.77 2.69 -17.23
C ASP A 157 57.21 1.69 -18.31
N LEU A 158 56.42 1.56 -19.39
CA LEU A 158 56.82 0.78 -20.57
C LEU A 158 58.01 1.40 -21.30
N GLY A 159 58.12 2.73 -21.34
CA GLY A 159 59.27 3.45 -21.88
C GLY A 159 60.54 3.23 -21.07
N ILE A 160 60.45 3.23 -19.74
CA ILE A 160 61.57 2.90 -18.84
C ILE A 160 61.98 1.43 -19.03
N LEU A 161 61.02 0.51 -19.14
CA LEU A 161 61.28 -0.91 -19.38
C LEU A 161 61.93 -1.13 -20.76
N ARG A 162 61.40 -0.49 -21.80
CA ARG A 162 61.97 -0.52 -23.15
C ARG A 162 63.37 0.06 -23.18
N GLY A 163 63.63 1.19 -22.52
CA GLY A 163 64.96 1.80 -22.44
C GLY A 163 65.98 0.90 -21.72
N LYS A 164 65.56 0.16 -20.69
CA LYS A 164 66.40 -0.85 -20.01
C LYS A 164 66.69 -2.06 -20.91
N ILE A 165 65.75 -2.47 -21.76
CA ILE A 165 65.91 -3.58 -22.71
C ILE A 165 66.74 -3.16 -23.94
N GLU A 166 66.52 -1.97 -24.49
CA GLU A 166 67.32 -1.40 -25.58
C GLU A 166 68.76 -1.09 -25.13
N GLY A 167 68.96 -0.69 -23.86
CA GLY A 167 70.29 -0.56 -23.26
C GLY A 167 71.07 -1.87 -23.14
N LEU A 168 70.38 -3.03 -23.12
CA LEU A 168 71.00 -4.34 -23.20
C LEU A 168 71.33 -4.76 -24.65
N ALA A 169 70.57 -4.26 -25.63
CA ALA A 169 70.81 -4.51 -27.05
C ALA A 169 71.94 -3.63 -27.63
N ASN A 170 72.02 -2.37 -27.20
CA ASN A 170 72.97 -1.38 -27.73
C ASN A 170 74.43 -1.55 -27.23
N ASN A 171 74.71 -2.55 -26.38
CA ASN A 171 76.08 -2.94 -26.00
C ASN A 171 76.60 -4.15 -26.79
N MET A 172 75.90 -4.56 -27.85
CA MET A 172 76.31 -5.67 -28.72
C MET A 172 76.38 -5.26 -30.19
N ASP A 173 77.00 -4.11 -30.48
CA ASP A 173 77.42 -3.78 -31.84
C ASP A 173 78.84 -4.28 -32.09
N GLY A 174 78.94 -5.44 -32.75
CA GLY A 174 80.20 -5.87 -33.37
C GLY A 174 80.36 -7.38 -33.53
N HIS A 175 79.74 -7.92 -34.58
CA HIS A 175 80.06 -9.21 -35.22
C HIS A 175 79.93 -10.51 -34.39
N ASN A 176 78.85 -11.26 -34.62
CA ASN A 176 78.88 -12.59 -35.27
C ASN A 176 77.52 -13.30 -35.17
N GLY A 177 77.13 -13.98 -36.24
CA GLY A 177 75.93 -14.82 -36.35
C GLY A 177 75.97 -16.10 -35.49
N LEU A 178 76.36 -15.98 -34.22
CA LEU A 178 76.55 -17.09 -33.29
C LEU A 178 75.36 -17.29 -32.33
N VAL A 179 74.47 -16.29 -32.19
CA VAL A 179 73.40 -16.24 -31.18
C VAL A 179 72.00 -16.09 -31.78
N SER A 180 71.87 -15.96 -33.11
CA SER A 180 70.57 -15.67 -33.75
C SER A 180 69.56 -16.81 -33.56
N GLY A 181 70.02 -18.08 -33.58
CA GLY A 181 69.16 -19.24 -33.34
C GLY A 181 68.63 -19.29 -31.90
N GLN A 182 69.47 -18.98 -30.91
CA GLN A 182 69.06 -18.92 -29.51
C GLN A 182 68.16 -17.70 -29.24
N LEU A 183 68.39 -16.57 -29.92
CA LEU A 183 67.50 -15.40 -29.83
C LEU A 183 66.14 -15.69 -30.45
N GLU A 184 66.07 -16.41 -31.58
CA GLU A 184 64.82 -16.87 -32.18
C GLU A 184 64.06 -17.82 -31.27
N GLU A 185 64.76 -18.73 -30.57
CA GLU A 185 64.15 -19.67 -29.64
C GLU A 185 63.64 -18.98 -28.35
N LEU A 186 64.38 -17.99 -27.83
CA LEU A 186 63.94 -17.14 -26.74
C LEU A 186 62.71 -16.29 -27.15
N ASN A 187 62.68 -15.80 -28.39
CA ASN A 187 61.52 -15.08 -28.93
C ASN A 187 60.30 -16.00 -29.06
N LYS A 188 60.52 -17.29 -29.37
CA LYS A 188 59.47 -18.32 -29.40
C LYS A 188 58.91 -18.61 -28.00
N LYS A 189 59.76 -18.70 -26.99
CA LYS A 189 59.35 -18.84 -25.57
C LYS A 189 58.69 -17.59 -25.01
N LYS A 190 59.12 -16.41 -25.45
CA LYS A 190 58.39 -15.16 -25.19
C LYS A 190 56.98 -15.21 -25.77
N SER A 191 56.79 -15.74 -26.99
CA SER A 191 55.44 -15.93 -27.54
C SER A 191 54.58 -16.91 -26.71
N GLU A 192 55.16 -17.94 -26.08
CA GLU A 192 54.43 -18.80 -25.14
C GLU A 192 54.03 -18.06 -23.85
N LEU A 193 54.90 -17.18 -23.33
CA LEU A 193 54.56 -16.31 -22.20
C LEU A 193 53.48 -15.29 -22.58
N ASP A 194 53.57 -14.68 -23.77
CA ASP A 194 52.58 -13.74 -24.30
C ASP A 194 51.21 -14.41 -24.51
N GLN A 195 51.15 -15.72 -24.79
CA GLN A 195 49.89 -16.49 -24.79
C GLN A 195 49.26 -16.60 -23.40
N THR A 196 50.02 -16.39 -22.33
CA THR A 196 49.52 -16.41 -20.95
C THR A 196 49.24 -14.99 -20.44
N THR A 197 50.13 -14.03 -20.70
CA THR A 197 50.15 -12.68 -20.10
C THR A 197 49.86 -11.54 -21.07
N GLY A 198 49.80 -11.80 -22.38
CA GLY A 198 49.54 -10.78 -23.39
C GLY A 198 48.07 -10.32 -23.41
N PRO A 199 47.74 -9.30 -24.24
CA PRO A 199 46.38 -8.73 -24.32
C PRO A 199 45.30 -9.74 -24.75
N ASP A 200 45.70 -10.81 -25.45
CA ASP A 200 44.87 -11.96 -25.83
C ASP A 200 45.22 -13.23 -25.03
N GLY A 201 46.03 -13.09 -23.97
CA GLY A 201 46.51 -14.21 -23.18
C GLY A 201 45.48 -14.72 -22.17
N THR A 202 45.72 -15.92 -21.65
CA THR A 202 44.77 -16.62 -20.75
C THR A 202 44.42 -15.83 -19.50
N ILE A 203 45.32 -14.98 -18.98
CA ILE A 203 45.04 -14.12 -17.82
C ILE A 203 44.07 -13.00 -18.19
N GLN A 204 44.27 -12.32 -19.31
CA GLN A 204 43.36 -11.27 -19.77
C GLN A 204 41.98 -11.83 -20.11
N GLN A 205 41.95 -13.05 -20.64
CA GLN A 205 40.72 -13.77 -20.92
C GLN A 205 40.01 -14.18 -19.62
N ALA A 206 40.75 -14.68 -18.63
CA ALA A 206 40.23 -14.96 -17.29
C ALA A 206 39.71 -13.68 -16.60
N GLU A 207 40.38 -12.54 -16.77
CA GLU A 207 39.94 -11.24 -16.24
C GLU A 207 38.63 -10.77 -16.88
N LYS A 208 38.51 -10.90 -18.21
CA LYS A 208 37.24 -10.65 -18.94
C LYS A 208 36.13 -11.62 -18.51
N GLU A 209 36.46 -12.88 -18.28
CA GLU A 209 35.52 -13.87 -17.75
C GLU A 209 35.12 -13.57 -16.31
N LEU A 210 36.03 -13.03 -15.50
CA LEU A 210 35.77 -12.55 -14.15
C LEU A 210 34.81 -11.38 -14.15
N ASP A 211 34.99 -10.42 -15.05
CA ASP A 211 34.06 -9.31 -15.21
C ASP A 211 32.69 -9.84 -15.64
N THR A 212 32.65 -10.77 -16.60
CA THR A 212 31.42 -11.44 -17.04
C THR A 212 30.75 -12.22 -15.91
N LYS A 213 31.50 -12.94 -15.08
CA LYS A 213 30.98 -13.69 -13.92
C LYS A 213 30.55 -12.76 -12.79
N PHE A 214 31.26 -11.68 -12.53
CA PHE A 214 30.86 -10.66 -11.58
C PHE A 214 29.54 -10.03 -12.01
N GLN A 215 29.44 -9.62 -13.28
CA GLN A 215 28.22 -9.08 -13.87
C GLN A 215 27.05 -10.09 -13.79
N SER A 216 27.26 -11.35 -14.20
CA SER A 216 26.18 -12.34 -14.30
C SER A 216 25.79 -13.00 -12.97
N ALA A 217 26.75 -13.26 -12.08
CA ALA A 217 26.53 -14.00 -10.83
C ALA A 217 26.29 -13.10 -9.62
N ILE A 218 26.69 -11.82 -9.68
CA ILE A 218 26.58 -10.86 -8.57
C ILE A 218 25.78 -9.63 -8.99
N GLN A 219 26.24 -8.86 -9.98
CA GLN A 219 25.65 -7.56 -10.31
C GLN A 219 24.21 -7.69 -10.82
N LYS A 220 23.97 -8.54 -11.83
CA LYS A 220 22.65 -8.73 -12.42
C LYS A 220 21.64 -9.30 -11.41
N PRO A 221 21.92 -10.39 -10.68
CA PRO A 221 20.98 -10.90 -9.67
C PRO A 221 20.72 -9.95 -8.50
N LEU A 222 21.66 -9.05 -8.20
CA LEU A 222 21.45 -7.99 -7.20
C LEU A 222 20.55 -6.90 -7.77
N ASN A 223 20.85 -6.41 -8.98
CA ASN A 223 20.04 -5.42 -9.69
C ASN A 223 18.61 -5.90 -9.90
N ASP A 224 18.41 -7.13 -10.38
CA ASP A 224 17.08 -7.72 -10.59
C ASP A 224 16.25 -7.74 -9.29
N ARG A 225 16.90 -8.03 -8.14
CA ARG A 225 16.24 -8.03 -6.83
C ARG A 225 15.97 -6.63 -6.29
N VAL A 226 16.88 -5.67 -6.51
CA VAL A 226 16.67 -4.26 -6.15
C VAL A 226 15.56 -3.66 -7.00
N GLU A 227 15.53 -3.93 -8.30
CA GLU A 227 14.47 -3.51 -9.22
C GLU A 227 13.11 -4.12 -8.85
N ALA A 228 13.10 -5.37 -8.35
CA ALA A 228 11.89 -5.96 -7.81
C ALA A 228 11.40 -5.26 -6.52
N VAL A 229 12.32 -4.79 -5.67
CA VAL A 229 11.99 -3.93 -4.51
C VAL A 229 11.47 -2.58 -4.96
N ASP A 230 12.13 -1.93 -5.93
CA ASP A 230 11.69 -0.66 -6.49
C ASP A 230 10.32 -0.77 -7.18
N THR A 231 10.06 -1.88 -7.88
CA THR A 231 8.75 -2.17 -8.48
C THR A 231 7.69 -2.36 -7.39
N ALA A 232 7.97 -3.12 -6.33
CA ALA A 232 7.05 -3.29 -5.20
C ALA A 232 6.80 -1.98 -4.45
N ILE A 233 7.83 -1.15 -4.25
CA ILE A 233 7.74 0.19 -3.66
C ILE A 233 6.99 1.14 -4.60
N ALA A 234 7.17 1.04 -5.91
CA ALA A 234 6.45 1.84 -6.90
C ALA A 234 4.99 1.42 -6.99
N GLU A 235 4.65 0.15 -6.87
CA GLU A 235 3.27 -0.32 -6.76
C GLU A 235 2.63 0.13 -5.43
N LEU A 236 3.39 0.10 -4.33
CA LEU A 236 2.98 0.68 -3.05
C LEU A 236 2.75 2.20 -3.18
N GLY A 237 3.67 2.91 -3.84
CA GLY A 237 3.67 4.34 -4.02
C GLY A 237 2.61 4.84 -5.00
N LYS A 238 2.33 4.10 -6.08
CA LYS A 238 1.25 4.38 -7.05
C LYS A 238 -0.14 4.35 -6.42
N LYS A 239 -0.31 3.70 -5.26
CA LYS A 239 -1.56 3.77 -4.50
C LYS A 239 -1.69 5.02 -3.62
N PHE A 240 -0.62 5.78 -3.37
CA PHE A 240 -0.64 6.83 -2.34
C PHE A 240 0.03 8.18 -2.70
N GLU A 241 0.82 8.32 -3.78
CA GLU A 241 1.44 9.59 -4.21
C GLU A 241 2.09 10.42 -3.08
N ILE A 242 2.94 9.81 -2.23
CA ILE A 242 3.58 10.51 -1.08
C ILE A 242 5.10 10.48 -1.19
N SER A 243 5.72 11.63 -1.44
CA SER A 243 7.15 11.73 -1.76
C SER A 243 8.06 12.23 -0.62
N ASN A 244 7.54 12.73 0.52
CA ASN A 244 8.38 13.09 1.67
C ASN A 244 7.81 12.62 3.03
N ALA A 245 8.67 12.55 4.06
CA ALA A 245 8.35 12.02 5.38
C ALA A 245 7.31 12.86 6.15
N GLU A 246 7.20 14.15 5.82
CA GLU A 246 6.24 15.07 6.43
C GLU A 246 4.82 14.84 5.85
N ASP A 247 4.74 14.56 4.57
CA ASP A 247 3.49 14.24 3.87
C ASP A 247 2.98 12.84 4.23
N LYS A 248 3.89 11.88 4.54
CA LYS A 248 3.49 10.59 5.13
C LYS A 248 2.79 10.78 6.49
N LYS A 249 3.32 11.67 7.35
CA LYS A 249 2.68 12.02 8.63
C LYS A 249 1.36 12.77 8.43
N LYS A 250 1.23 13.60 7.39
CA LYS A 250 -0.04 14.27 7.06
C LYS A 250 -1.08 13.28 6.56
N LEU A 251 -0.70 12.34 5.70
CA LEU A 251 -1.62 11.30 5.21
C LEU A 251 -2.02 10.32 6.30
N GLU A 252 -1.11 9.92 7.17
CA GLU A 252 -1.45 9.16 8.38
C GLU A 252 -2.45 9.93 9.25
N LYS A 253 -2.26 11.25 9.45
CA LYS A 253 -3.23 12.10 10.15
C LYS A 253 -4.57 12.19 9.44
N ILE A 254 -4.59 12.28 8.10
CA ILE A 254 -5.83 12.31 7.30
C ILE A 254 -6.56 10.97 7.43
N PHE A 255 -5.87 9.84 7.24
CA PHE A 255 -6.46 8.50 7.39
C PHE A 255 -6.95 8.26 8.81
N ASN A 256 -6.21 8.68 9.83
CA ASN A 256 -6.67 8.61 11.21
C ASN A 256 -7.90 9.48 11.44
N LYS A 257 -7.98 10.68 10.84
CA LYS A 257 -9.16 11.54 10.97
C LYS A 257 -10.36 10.97 10.23
N ILE A 258 -10.17 10.42 9.04
CA ILE A 258 -11.21 9.70 8.28
C ILE A 258 -11.68 8.49 9.09
N LYS A 259 -10.76 7.69 9.64
CA LYS A 259 -11.07 6.54 10.49
C LYS A 259 -11.87 6.96 11.72
N GLU A 260 -11.49 8.04 12.40
CA GLU A 260 -12.23 8.61 13.52
C GLU A 260 -13.65 8.99 13.10
N LYS A 261 -13.82 9.73 11.99
CA LYS A 261 -15.14 10.16 11.50
C LYS A 261 -16.01 9.00 10.99
N VAL A 262 -15.43 8.03 10.30
CA VAL A 262 -16.12 6.81 9.90
C VAL A 262 -16.51 5.98 11.13
N GLY A 263 -15.65 5.95 12.16
CA GLY A 263 -15.94 5.34 13.46
C GLY A 263 -17.09 6.04 14.19
N GLU A 264 -17.17 7.37 14.17
CA GLU A 264 -18.31 8.13 14.72
C GLU A 264 -19.62 7.84 13.97
N ILE A 265 -19.59 7.77 12.63
CA ILE A 265 -20.76 7.45 11.79
C ILE A 265 -21.22 6.01 12.04
N ARG A 266 -20.29 5.06 12.07
CA ARG A 266 -20.56 3.67 12.46
C ARG A 266 -21.19 3.62 13.85
N GLY A 267 -20.57 4.34 14.79
CA GLY A 267 -20.98 4.40 16.18
C GLY A 267 -20.82 3.07 16.90
N SER A 268 -21.75 2.79 17.81
CA SER A 268 -21.72 1.61 18.67
C SER A 268 -23.13 1.15 18.99
N GLU A 269 -23.29 -0.15 19.22
CA GLU A 269 -24.56 -0.72 19.68
C GLU A 269 -24.99 -0.13 21.03
N GLY A 270 -26.30 -0.05 21.25
CA GLY A 270 -26.86 0.38 22.53
C GLY A 270 -26.87 -0.75 23.56
N THR A 271 -26.80 -0.38 24.84
CA THR A 271 -27.03 -1.31 25.95
C THR A 271 -28.52 -1.42 26.24
N GLU A 272 -28.96 -2.60 26.68
CA GLU A 272 -30.35 -2.86 27.02
C GLU A 272 -30.73 -2.19 28.34
N ASN A 273 -31.83 -1.44 28.36
CA ASN A 273 -32.45 -0.92 29.57
C ASN A 273 -33.98 -0.93 29.43
N GLY A 274 -34.58 -2.11 29.64
CA GLY A 274 -36.00 -2.32 29.42
C GLY A 274 -36.36 -2.12 27.94
N TRP A 275 -37.39 -1.32 27.66
CA TRP A 275 -37.84 -0.98 26.30
C TRP A 275 -36.94 0.02 25.56
N GLN A 276 -35.95 0.59 26.23
CA GLN A 276 -35.05 1.59 25.66
C GLN A 276 -33.66 1.01 25.49
N ARG A 277 -33.07 1.27 24.32
CA ARG A 277 -31.61 1.09 24.11
C ARG A 277 -30.92 2.38 24.51
N ARG A 278 -30.03 2.33 25.51
CA ARG A 278 -29.23 3.49 25.92
C ARG A 278 -27.87 3.46 25.26
N ASP A 279 -27.29 4.65 25.10
CA ASP A 279 -25.90 4.85 24.65
C ASP A 279 -25.55 4.35 23.24
N GLY A 280 -26.53 3.84 22.49
CA GLY A 280 -26.38 3.49 21.08
C GLY A 280 -26.10 4.74 20.24
N LYS A 281 -25.09 4.68 19.38
CA LYS A 281 -24.65 5.79 18.54
C LYS A 281 -24.51 5.34 17.09
N GLY A 282 -24.65 6.30 16.16
CA GLY A 282 -24.42 6.05 14.74
C GLY A 282 -25.32 4.97 14.16
N LEU A 283 -24.83 4.33 13.10
CA LEU A 283 -25.56 3.31 12.35
C LEU A 283 -25.74 2.00 13.14
N GLU A 284 -24.75 1.57 13.92
CA GLU A 284 -24.86 0.39 14.78
C GLU A 284 -25.87 0.61 15.91
N GLY A 285 -25.95 1.84 16.45
CA GLY A 285 -26.99 2.23 17.40
C GLY A 285 -28.39 2.05 16.80
N ILE A 286 -28.61 2.55 15.58
CA ILE A 286 -29.90 2.40 14.85
C ILE A 286 -30.21 0.92 14.59
N GLN A 287 -29.26 0.14 14.05
CA GLN A 287 -29.43 -1.29 13.80
C GLN A 287 -29.82 -2.02 15.10
N SER A 288 -29.12 -1.73 16.20
CA SER A 288 -29.35 -2.35 17.51
C SER A 288 -30.70 -1.98 18.13
N ALA A 289 -31.22 -0.78 17.84
CA ALA A 289 -32.55 -0.33 18.26
C ALA A 289 -33.65 -1.01 17.48
N ILE A 290 -33.48 -1.16 16.16
CA ILE A 290 -34.42 -1.90 15.31
C ILE A 290 -34.44 -3.38 15.69
N GLN A 291 -33.27 -3.97 15.95
CA GLN A 291 -33.18 -5.34 16.46
C GLN A 291 -33.99 -5.52 17.75
N HIS A 292 -33.80 -4.63 18.72
CA HIS A 292 -34.51 -4.70 20.00
C HIS A 292 -36.03 -4.54 19.81
N TYR A 293 -36.44 -3.62 18.93
CA TYR A 293 -37.86 -3.46 18.56
C TYR A 293 -38.42 -4.75 17.97
N TYR A 294 -37.75 -5.36 17.00
CA TYR A 294 -38.14 -6.64 16.40
C TYR A 294 -38.24 -7.75 17.46
N GLU A 295 -37.24 -7.88 18.33
CA GLU A 295 -37.17 -8.93 19.36
C GLU A 295 -38.33 -8.86 20.35
N ALA A 296 -38.98 -7.71 20.50
CA ALA A 296 -40.17 -7.56 21.33
C ALA A 296 -41.43 -8.22 20.72
N PHE A 297 -41.44 -8.51 19.43
CA PHE A 297 -42.55 -9.16 18.73
C PHE A 297 -42.32 -10.66 18.51
N VAL A 298 -41.16 -11.19 18.91
CA VAL A 298 -40.77 -12.59 18.63
C VAL A 298 -41.45 -13.56 19.61
N GLY A 299 -42.09 -14.59 19.06
CA GLY A 299 -42.66 -15.72 19.79
C GLY A 299 -43.65 -15.27 20.87
N ASN A 300 -43.50 -15.78 22.08
CA ASN A 300 -44.41 -15.48 23.19
C ASN A 300 -44.39 -14.00 23.62
N LYS A 301 -43.37 -13.21 23.24
CA LYS A 301 -43.31 -11.77 23.59
C LYS A 301 -44.39 -10.96 22.86
N PHE A 302 -44.92 -11.46 21.74
CA PHE A 302 -46.05 -10.84 21.06
C PHE A 302 -47.30 -10.77 21.96
N ASP A 303 -47.48 -11.74 22.86
CA ASP A 303 -48.56 -11.74 23.86
C ASP A 303 -48.45 -10.54 24.83
N ASP A 304 -47.23 -10.11 25.15
CA ASP A 304 -46.97 -8.92 25.97
C ASP A 304 -47.27 -7.63 25.20
N ILE A 305 -47.01 -7.60 23.88
CA ILE A 305 -47.41 -6.48 23.00
C ILE A 305 -48.93 -6.34 22.99
N VAL A 306 -49.66 -7.44 22.77
CA VAL A 306 -51.13 -7.47 22.75
C VAL A 306 -51.70 -7.03 24.11
N ASN A 307 -51.11 -7.50 25.20
CA ASN A 307 -51.46 -7.04 26.55
C ASN A 307 -51.21 -5.53 26.72
N GLY A 308 -50.07 -5.02 26.23
CA GLY A 308 -49.77 -3.59 26.22
C GLY A 308 -50.83 -2.77 25.48
N TRP A 309 -51.30 -3.24 24.32
CA TRP A 309 -52.38 -2.59 23.57
C TRP A 309 -53.72 -2.62 24.32
N LEU A 310 -54.11 -3.76 24.91
CA LEU A 310 -55.31 -3.87 25.75
C LEU A 310 -55.28 -2.89 26.93
N GLN A 311 -54.11 -2.78 27.58
CA GLN A 311 -53.88 -1.83 28.66
C GLN A 311 -53.99 -0.37 28.19
N GLY A 312 -53.53 -0.05 26.97
CA GLY A 312 -53.68 1.26 26.36
C GLY A 312 -55.15 1.60 26.06
N ILE A 313 -55.87 0.68 25.42
CA ILE A 313 -57.29 0.81 25.06
C ILE A 313 -58.16 1.07 26.30
N LEU A 314 -57.84 0.39 27.41
CA LEU A 314 -58.61 0.48 28.65
C LEU A 314 -57.98 1.39 29.73
N GLY A 315 -56.83 2.00 29.44
CA GLY A 315 -56.23 3.10 30.21
C GLY A 315 -55.34 2.69 31.40
N LYS A 316 -55.01 1.40 31.56
CA LYS A 316 -54.17 0.91 32.66
C LYS A 316 -52.80 1.60 32.72
N GLN A 317 -52.19 1.90 31.58
CA GLN A 317 -50.87 2.58 31.51
C GLN A 317 -50.87 3.98 32.13
N ARG A 318 -52.02 4.68 32.15
CA ARG A 318 -52.16 6.02 32.75
C ARG A 318 -52.69 5.96 34.18
N GLN A 319 -52.71 4.77 34.79
CA GLN A 319 -53.31 4.50 36.11
C GLN A 319 -54.78 4.94 36.21
N ARG A 320 -55.49 5.09 35.08
CA ARG A 320 -56.86 5.61 35.02
C ARG A 320 -57.66 4.85 33.97
N VAL A 321 -58.88 4.43 34.31
CA VAL A 321 -59.79 3.84 33.32
C VAL A 321 -60.17 4.91 32.28
N VAL A 322 -60.15 4.56 30.99
CA VAL A 322 -60.55 5.51 29.94
C VAL A 322 -62.02 5.90 30.14
N GLU A 323 -62.32 7.18 29.92
CA GLU A 323 -63.60 7.80 30.25
C GLU A 323 -64.81 7.03 29.69
N TRP A 324 -64.80 6.67 28.40
CA TRP A 324 -65.88 5.91 27.78
C TRP A 324 -66.14 4.55 28.47
N PHE A 325 -65.09 3.86 28.90
CA PHE A 325 -65.23 2.55 29.54
C PHE A 325 -65.68 2.72 30.99
N ASN A 326 -65.21 3.77 31.67
CA ASN A 326 -65.66 4.11 33.01
C ASN A 326 -67.14 4.51 33.03
N GLU A 327 -67.59 5.30 32.05
CA GLU A 327 -69.00 5.64 31.86
C GLU A 327 -69.84 4.39 31.59
N TRP A 328 -69.36 3.50 30.71
CA TRP A 328 -70.02 2.23 30.46
C TRP A 328 -70.16 1.38 31.74
N ILE A 329 -69.08 1.25 32.53
CA ILE A 329 -69.11 0.55 33.83
C ILE A 329 -70.18 1.18 34.74
N LYS A 330 -70.18 2.51 34.87
CA LYS A 330 -71.16 3.22 35.71
C LYS A 330 -72.59 3.03 35.23
N GLN A 331 -72.84 2.92 33.93
CA GLN A 331 -74.18 2.74 33.38
C GLN A 331 -74.68 1.30 33.46
N HIS A 332 -73.79 0.32 33.31
CA HIS A 332 -74.18 -1.08 33.06
C HIS A 332 -73.75 -2.08 34.13
N VAL A 333 -72.87 -1.72 35.06
CA VAL A 333 -72.28 -2.64 36.03
C VAL A 333 -72.53 -2.14 37.47
N ASN A 334 -73.01 -3.04 38.32
CA ASN A 334 -73.05 -2.88 39.78
C ASN A 334 -71.83 -3.55 40.40
N ASP A 335 -71.23 -2.90 41.40
CA ASP A 335 -70.20 -3.52 42.23
C ASP A 335 -70.84 -4.66 43.04
N GLY A 336 -70.46 -5.90 42.71
CA GLY A 336 -71.00 -7.11 43.34
C GLY A 336 -70.31 -7.45 44.68
N ARG A 337 -69.33 -6.65 45.12
CA ARG A 337 -68.54 -6.95 46.30
C ARG A 337 -69.26 -6.51 47.57
N THR A 338 -69.31 -7.42 48.54
CA THR A 338 -69.91 -7.20 49.87
C THR A 338 -68.97 -6.53 50.88
N ARG A 339 -67.69 -6.32 50.53
CA ARG A 339 -66.69 -5.66 51.40
C ARG A 339 -66.01 -4.51 50.67
N MET A 340 -65.98 -3.34 51.30
CA MET A 340 -65.20 -2.17 50.87
C MET A 340 -63.73 -2.55 50.69
N VAL A 341 -63.16 -2.15 49.55
CA VAL A 341 -61.71 -2.17 49.35
C VAL A 341 -61.12 -1.07 50.24
N LEU A 342 -60.34 -1.47 51.24
CA LEU A 342 -59.59 -0.56 52.10
C LEU A 342 -58.36 -0.06 51.33
N GLY A 343 -58.41 1.17 50.85
CA GLY A 343 -57.30 1.90 50.23
C GLY A 343 -57.76 2.88 49.14
N ASP A 344 -57.36 4.16 49.26
CA ASP A 344 -57.82 5.26 48.39
C ASP A 344 -57.46 5.09 46.89
N ASP A 345 -56.56 4.17 46.55
CA ASP A 345 -56.00 4.03 45.19
C ASP A 345 -56.62 2.91 44.32
N ILE A 346 -57.37 1.96 44.90
CA ILE A 346 -57.91 0.80 44.18
C ILE A 346 -59.43 0.87 44.08
N THR A 347 -59.92 1.41 42.97
CA THR A 347 -61.35 1.54 42.69
C THR A 347 -61.92 0.31 41.97
N PHE A 348 -63.25 0.11 42.06
CA PHE A 348 -63.94 -1.01 41.40
C PHE A 348 -63.66 -1.06 39.90
N ASP A 349 -63.72 0.08 39.22
CA ASP A 349 -63.49 0.21 37.78
C ASP A 349 -62.08 -0.24 37.38
N LYS A 350 -61.05 0.02 38.19
CA LYS A 350 -59.68 -0.48 37.95
C LYS A 350 -59.61 -2.00 38.06
N ILE A 351 -60.26 -2.60 39.05
CA ILE A 351 -60.29 -4.07 39.23
C ILE A 351 -61.07 -4.74 38.09
N PHE A 352 -62.26 -4.22 37.78
CA PHE A 352 -63.09 -4.73 36.70
C PHE A 352 -62.35 -4.64 35.36
N ARG A 353 -61.72 -3.50 35.07
CA ARG A 353 -60.85 -3.33 33.90
C ARG A 353 -59.75 -4.38 33.82
N ASP A 354 -59.01 -4.57 34.90
CA ASP A 354 -57.86 -5.48 34.91
C ASP A 354 -58.27 -6.93 34.66
N GLN A 355 -59.44 -7.33 35.16
CA GLN A 355 -60.00 -8.66 34.93
C GLN A 355 -60.49 -8.84 33.48
N ILE A 356 -61.10 -7.81 32.88
CA ILE A 356 -61.42 -7.81 31.45
C ILE A 356 -60.14 -7.96 30.60
N ILE A 357 -59.07 -7.23 30.93
CA ILE A 357 -57.77 -7.34 30.24
C ILE A 357 -57.23 -8.77 30.33
N GLU A 358 -57.17 -9.34 31.54
CA GLU A 358 -56.63 -10.67 31.80
C GLU A 358 -57.39 -11.76 31.02
N HIS A 359 -58.72 -11.72 31.03
CA HIS A 359 -59.52 -12.74 30.37
C HIS A 359 -59.55 -12.59 28.85
N ILE A 360 -59.58 -11.37 28.30
CA ILE A 360 -59.43 -11.17 26.85
C ILE A 360 -58.05 -11.67 26.39
N LYS A 361 -57.00 -11.30 27.13
CA LYS A 361 -55.62 -11.76 26.86
C LYS A 361 -55.56 -13.29 26.80
N LYS A 362 -56.10 -13.97 27.81
CA LYS A 362 -56.12 -15.44 27.87
C LYS A 362 -56.85 -16.07 26.68
N GLN A 363 -57.95 -15.47 26.24
CA GLN A 363 -58.76 -15.99 25.12
C GLN A 363 -58.13 -15.77 23.74
N LEU A 364 -57.24 -14.77 23.61
CA LEU A 364 -56.51 -14.43 22.39
C LEU A 364 -55.06 -14.91 22.40
N HIS A 365 -54.64 -15.63 23.43
CA HIS A 365 -53.26 -16.09 23.59
C HIS A 365 -52.80 -16.96 22.41
N GLY A 366 -53.68 -17.82 21.88
CA GLY A 366 -53.38 -18.65 20.71
C GLY A 366 -53.05 -17.81 19.48
N GLU A 367 -53.89 -16.83 19.17
CA GLU A 367 -53.71 -15.92 18.04
C GLU A 367 -52.46 -15.04 18.19
N ALA A 368 -52.21 -14.53 19.41
CA ALA A 368 -51.02 -13.74 19.70
C ALA A 368 -49.74 -14.58 19.55
N LYS A 369 -49.77 -15.83 20.01
CA LYS A 369 -48.64 -16.76 19.89
C LYS A 369 -48.37 -17.11 18.42
N GLU A 370 -49.39 -17.46 17.64
CA GLU A 370 -49.25 -17.75 16.21
C GLU A 370 -48.67 -16.54 15.44
N ALA A 371 -49.10 -15.33 15.79
CA ALA A 371 -48.54 -14.10 15.23
C ALA A 371 -47.05 -13.92 15.58
N GLY A 372 -46.66 -14.13 16.84
CA GLY A 372 -45.25 -14.07 17.24
C GLY A 372 -44.38 -15.17 16.64
N GLU A 373 -44.93 -16.37 16.44
CA GLU A 373 -44.27 -17.45 15.69
C GLU A 373 -44.06 -17.05 14.23
N LYS A 374 -45.03 -16.37 13.60
CA LYS A 374 -44.89 -15.83 12.24
C LYS A 374 -43.74 -14.82 12.13
N VAL A 375 -43.59 -13.93 13.11
CA VAL A 375 -42.44 -13.01 13.21
C VAL A 375 -41.11 -13.78 13.33
N THR A 376 -41.11 -14.89 14.07
CA THR A 376 -39.92 -15.72 14.27
C THR A 376 -39.49 -16.45 13.00
N GLN A 377 -40.45 -17.00 12.24
CA GLN A 377 -40.19 -17.76 11.01
C GLN A 377 -39.57 -16.89 9.91
N ASN A 378 -39.90 -15.61 9.87
CA ASN A 378 -39.45 -14.67 8.85
C ASN A 378 -38.17 -13.91 9.25
N LYS A 379 -37.51 -14.30 10.35
CA LYS A 379 -36.27 -13.66 10.80
C LYS A 379 -35.16 -13.80 9.76
N SER A 380 -34.44 -12.71 9.48
CA SER A 380 -33.15 -12.83 8.78
C SER A 380 -32.00 -13.01 9.77
N THR A 381 -31.06 -13.88 9.39
CA THR A 381 -29.74 -14.01 10.04
C THR A 381 -28.62 -13.42 9.20
N SER A 382 -28.93 -12.90 8.02
CA SER A 382 -27.95 -12.26 7.14
C SER A 382 -27.76 -10.81 7.55
N ASN A 383 -26.52 -10.33 7.50
CA ASN A 383 -26.20 -8.94 7.82
C ASN A 383 -26.65 -7.95 6.74
N ASN A 384 -26.91 -8.43 5.52
CA ASN A 384 -27.12 -7.57 4.34
C ASN A 384 -28.58 -7.18 4.11
N ASP A 385 -29.53 -7.81 4.81
CA ASP A 385 -30.96 -7.53 4.73
C ASP A 385 -31.63 -7.60 6.12
N TYR A 386 -30.82 -7.52 7.18
CA TYR A 386 -31.22 -7.75 8.56
C TYR A 386 -32.37 -6.83 8.98
N ILE A 387 -32.23 -5.53 8.76
CA ILE A 387 -33.19 -4.49 9.15
C ILE A 387 -34.48 -4.68 8.36
N THR A 388 -34.38 -4.80 7.04
CA THR A 388 -35.54 -4.95 6.15
C THR A 388 -36.36 -6.18 6.50
N LYS A 389 -35.73 -7.36 6.55
CA LYS A 389 -36.43 -8.62 6.79
C LYS A 389 -37.07 -8.69 8.16
N ASN A 390 -36.38 -8.20 9.19
CA ASN A 390 -36.94 -8.22 10.55
C ASN A 390 -38.12 -7.26 10.71
N ILE A 391 -38.09 -6.09 10.04
CA ILE A 391 -39.22 -5.15 10.04
C ILE A 391 -40.40 -5.69 9.21
N GLU A 392 -40.14 -6.33 8.06
CA GLU A 392 -41.16 -7.07 7.30
C GLU A 392 -41.81 -8.16 8.17
N ALA A 393 -41.00 -8.90 8.93
CA ALA A 393 -41.49 -9.94 9.83
C ALA A 393 -42.45 -9.40 10.90
N VAL A 394 -42.13 -8.25 11.54
CA VAL A 394 -43.04 -7.59 12.51
C VAL A 394 -44.35 -7.20 11.84
N LYS A 395 -44.29 -6.56 10.67
CA LYS A 395 -45.47 -6.18 9.88
C LYS A 395 -46.35 -7.41 9.61
N GLU A 396 -45.76 -8.49 9.11
CA GLU A 396 -46.49 -9.73 8.81
C GLU A 396 -47.10 -10.36 10.07
N GLY A 397 -46.41 -10.32 11.21
CA GLY A 397 -46.96 -10.78 12.49
C GLY A 397 -48.21 -9.99 12.90
N CYS A 398 -48.16 -8.67 12.79
CA CYS A 398 -49.32 -7.81 13.04
C CYS A 398 -50.48 -8.09 12.07
N GLU A 399 -50.20 -8.22 10.77
CA GLU A 399 -51.21 -8.57 9.77
C GLU A 399 -51.83 -9.96 10.04
N HIS A 400 -51.01 -10.93 10.48
CA HIS A 400 -51.48 -12.26 10.84
C HIS A 400 -52.42 -12.23 12.05
N PHE A 401 -52.07 -11.45 13.08
CA PHE A 401 -52.93 -11.26 14.25
C PHE A 401 -54.27 -10.60 13.88
N VAL A 402 -54.23 -9.57 13.02
CA VAL A 402 -55.43 -8.92 12.47
C VAL A 402 -56.32 -9.93 11.75
N GLN A 403 -55.76 -10.76 10.87
CA GLN A 403 -56.50 -11.80 10.16
C GLN A 403 -57.11 -12.84 11.10
N ALA A 404 -56.42 -13.17 12.19
CA ALA A 404 -56.93 -14.11 13.19
C ALA A 404 -58.14 -13.54 13.95
N ILE A 405 -58.09 -12.25 14.32
CA ILE A 405 -59.24 -11.54 14.91
C ILE A 405 -60.39 -11.45 13.90
N ASP A 406 -60.11 -11.07 12.65
CA ASP A 406 -61.13 -10.96 11.58
C ASP A 406 -61.84 -12.31 11.35
N LYS A 407 -61.11 -13.43 11.40
CA LYS A 407 -61.69 -14.79 11.34
C LYS A 407 -62.63 -15.06 12.52
N ARG A 408 -62.28 -14.65 13.75
CA ARG A 408 -63.15 -14.80 14.93
C ARG A 408 -64.40 -13.93 14.84
N LEU A 409 -64.26 -12.71 14.34
CA LEU A 409 -65.37 -11.79 14.06
C LEU A 409 -66.35 -12.40 13.06
N ALA A 410 -65.84 -12.93 11.94
CA ALA A 410 -66.66 -13.49 10.86
C ALA A 410 -67.38 -14.80 11.23
N LYS A 411 -66.75 -15.67 12.03
CA LYS A 411 -67.29 -17.01 12.37
C LYS A 411 -68.25 -17.02 13.56
N GLY A 412 -68.59 -15.85 14.13
CA GLY A 412 -69.37 -15.77 15.37
C GLY A 412 -68.66 -16.36 16.61
N GLN A 413 -67.37 -16.68 16.49
CA GLN A 413 -66.54 -17.29 17.55
C GLN A 413 -66.23 -16.32 18.70
N LEU A 414 -66.63 -15.05 18.56
CA LEU A 414 -66.61 -14.11 19.68
C LEU A 414 -67.62 -14.48 20.77
N ALA A 415 -68.72 -15.17 20.44
CA ALA A 415 -69.71 -15.56 21.45
C ALA A 415 -69.10 -16.45 22.54
N SER A 416 -68.19 -17.37 22.18
CA SER A 416 -67.49 -18.21 23.17
C SER A 416 -66.47 -17.42 23.97
N LEU A 417 -65.76 -16.47 23.34
CA LEU A 417 -64.84 -15.56 24.04
C LEU A 417 -65.60 -14.71 25.06
N PHE A 418 -66.70 -14.08 24.64
CA PHE A 418 -67.51 -13.23 25.50
C PHE A 418 -68.17 -14.01 26.62
N LYS A 419 -68.66 -15.23 26.35
CA LYS A 419 -69.19 -16.12 27.38
C LYS A 419 -68.12 -16.47 28.43
N ALA A 420 -66.89 -16.74 28.01
CA ALA A 420 -65.79 -17.03 28.93
C ALA A 420 -65.42 -15.80 29.77
N VAL A 421 -65.37 -14.60 29.17
CA VAL A 421 -65.13 -13.35 29.90
C VAL A 421 -66.27 -13.05 30.87
N LYS A 422 -67.53 -13.23 30.47
CA LYS A 422 -68.70 -13.03 31.33
C LYS A 422 -68.66 -13.95 32.56
N GLY A 423 -68.47 -15.25 32.35
CA GLY A 423 -68.49 -16.24 33.44
C GLY A 423 -67.38 -16.05 34.47
N GLU A 424 -66.28 -15.42 34.06
CA GLU A 424 -65.15 -15.17 34.96
C GLU A 424 -65.18 -13.77 35.59
N VAL A 425 -65.59 -12.75 34.84
CA VAL A 425 -65.55 -11.35 35.30
C VAL A 425 -66.87 -10.91 35.89
N VAL A 426 -67.99 -11.12 35.18
CA VAL A 426 -69.29 -10.68 35.68
C VAL A 426 -69.72 -11.61 36.80
N ASP A 427 -69.88 -12.91 36.53
CA ASP A 427 -70.49 -13.84 37.49
C ASP A 427 -69.73 -13.95 38.83
N LYS A 428 -68.44 -13.57 38.87
CA LYS A 428 -67.61 -13.59 40.08
C LYS A 428 -67.40 -12.22 40.76
N LEU A 429 -67.47 -11.11 40.02
CA LEU A 429 -67.05 -9.79 40.55
C LEU A 429 -68.14 -8.71 40.48
N ALA A 430 -69.16 -8.88 39.66
CA ALA A 430 -70.12 -7.82 39.36
C ALA A 430 -71.52 -8.34 39.04
N THR A 431 -72.53 -7.48 39.06
CA THR A 431 -73.84 -7.79 38.47
C THR A 431 -74.19 -6.74 37.43
N LEU A 432 -74.82 -7.14 36.32
CA LEU A 432 -75.24 -6.18 35.30
C LEU A 432 -76.52 -5.47 35.76
N LYS A 433 -76.59 -4.14 35.58
CA LYS A 433 -77.69 -3.28 36.05
C LYS A 433 -79.04 -3.55 35.38
N HIS A 434 -78.98 -3.99 34.13
CA HIS A 434 -80.10 -4.44 33.35
C HIS A 434 -79.69 -5.81 32.82
N ASP A 435 -80.53 -6.84 32.99
CA ASP A 435 -80.28 -8.26 32.61
C ASP A 435 -80.08 -8.46 31.09
N LYS A 436 -79.12 -7.76 30.50
CA LYS A 436 -78.85 -7.74 29.07
C LYS A 436 -77.36 -7.96 28.86
N ASP A 437 -77.02 -9.24 28.71
CA ASP A 437 -75.72 -9.72 28.24
C ASP A 437 -75.27 -9.03 26.94
N GLU A 438 -76.22 -8.51 26.16
CA GLU A 438 -76.00 -7.74 24.94
C GLU A 438 -75.06 -6.54 25.15
N HIS A 439 -75.20 -5.79 26.25
CA HIS A 439 -74.35 -4.62 26.50
C HIS A 439 -72.90 -5.00 26.79
N LEU A 440 -72.68 -6.10 27.52
CA LEU A 440 -71.33 -6.62 27.76
C LEU A 440 -70.72 -7.15 26.45
N ASN A 441 -71.50 -7.86 25.64
CA ASN A 441 -71.02 -8.34 24.34
C ASN A 441 -70.64 -7.20 23.40
N GLU A 442 -71.38 -6.10 23.42
CA GLU A 442 -71.10 -4.89 22.66
C GLU A 442 -69.79 -4.22 23.10
N VAL A 443 -69.58 -4.06 24.42
CA VAL A 443 -68.33 -3.47 24.92
C VAL A 443 -67.12 -4.35 24.65
N LEU A 444 -67.24 -5.67 24.81
CA LEU A 444 -66.18 -6.63 24.50
C LEU A 444 -65.86 -6.66 23.00
N ARG A 445 -66.89 -6.60 22.15
CA ARG A 445 -66.71 -6.45 20.69
C ARG A 445 -65.98 -5.17 20.36
N THR A 446 -66.33 -4.07 21.00
CA THR A 446 -65.66 -2.77 20.80
C THR A 446 -64.19 -2.83 21.18
N ILE A 447 -63.83 -3.49 22.29
CA ILE A 447 -62.44 -3.71 22.72
C ILE A 447 -61.67 -4.54 21.70
N VAL A 448 -62.25 -5.64 21.20
CA VAL A 448 -61.60 -6.50 20.19
C VAL A 448 -61.42 -5.77 18.86
N ILE A 449 -62.39 -4.95 18.43
CA ILE A 449 -62.27 -4.11 17.22
C ILE A 449 -61.15 -3.07 17.40
N ALA A 450 -61.10 -2.42 18.56
CA ALA A 450 -60.03 -1.47 18.88
C ALA A 450 -58.66 -2.15 18.83
N LEU A 451 -58.53 -3.36 19.40
CA LEU A 451 -57.29 -4.14 19.39
C LEU A 451 -56.85 -4.51 17.96
N ARG A 452 -57.78 -4.97 17.12
CA ARG A 452 -57.55 -5.23 15.69
C ARG A 452 -57.09 -3.98 14.97
N SER A 453 -57.73 -2.83 15.24
CA SER A 453 -57.36 -1.55 14.65
C SER A 453 -55.95 -1.13 15.06
N THR A 454 -55.58 -1.27 16.33
CA THR A 454 -54.24 -0.94 16.83
C THR A 454 -53.16 -1.77 16.15
N SER A 455 -53.35 -3.09 16.05
CA SER A 455 -52.37 -3.96 15.37
C SER A 455 -52.24 -3.63 13.88
N ASN A 456 -53.36 -3.37 13.20
CA ASN A 456 -53.36 -2.95 11.80
C ASN A 456 -52.65 -1.61 11.59
N GLN A 457 -52.87 -0.66 12.49
CA GLN A 457 -52.20 0.64 12.45
C GLN A 457 -50.68 0.48 12.56
N VAL A 458 -50.19 -0.36 13.47
CA VAL A 458 -48.75 -0.65 13.60
C VAL A 458 -48.18 -1.22 12.29
N ALA A 459 -48.87 -2.17 11.66
CA ALA A 459 -48.44 -2.74 10.38
C ALA A 459 -48.37 -1.69 9.26
N GLU A 460 -49.39 -0.83 9.13
CA GLU A 460 -49.45 0.23 8.11
C GLU A 460 -48.45 1.37 8.38
N GLU A 461 -48.17 1.70 9.64
CA GLU A 461 -47.13 2.67 10.01
C GLU A 461 -45.74 2.13 9.66
N ILE A 462 -45.44 0.87 10.00
CA ILE A 462 -44.20 0.21 9.59
C ILE A 462 -44.05 0.24 8.08
N LYS A 463 -45.11 -0.17 7.35
CA LYS A 463 -45.12 -0.19 5.89
C LYS A 463 -44.85 1.21 5.33
N SER A 464 -45.63 2.19 5.76
CA SER A 464 -45.58 3.55 5.21
C SER A 464 -44.30 4.30 5.56
N ILE A 465 -43.65 4.03 6.70
CA ILE A 465 -42.44 4.73 7.13
C ILE A 465 -41.18 4.01 6.64
N LEU A 466 -41.04 2.71 6.89
CA LEU A 466 -39.78 1.98 6.73
C LEU A 466 -39.67 1.18 5.42
N LEU A 467 -40.81 0.70 4.91
CA LEU A 467 -40.86 -0.22 3.75
C LEU A 467 -41.42 0.43 2.48
N ALA A 468 -41.93 1.65 2.57
CA ALA A 468 -42.46 2.39 1.43
C ALA A 468 -41.34 2.96 0.57
N ASP A 469 -41.43 2.72 -0.74
CA ASP A 469 -40.47 3.17 -1.74
C ASP A 469 -40.60 4.66 -2.10
N TYR A 470 -41.82 5.20 -2.04
CA TYR A 470 -42.14 6.59 -2.35
C TYR A 470 -41.46 7.62 -1.43
N ARG A 471 -40.85 7.20 -0.32
CA ARG A 471 -40.12 8.11 0.60
C ARG A 471 -38.65 8.32 0.24
N MET A 472 -38.01 7.36 -0.42
CA MET A 472 -36.55 7.38 -0.66
C MET A 472 -36.17 7.29 -2.15
N GLY A 473 -36.91 6.52 -2.96
CA GLY A 473 -36.56 6.33 -4.37
C GLY A 473 -37.65 6.73 -5.37
N GLY A 474 -38.82 7.16 -4.87
CA GLY A 474 -40.02 7.32 -5.70
C GLY A 474 -40.79 6.00 -5.79
N GLN A 475 -42.06 6.10 -6.20
CA GLN A 475 -42.95 4.96 -6.31
C GLN A 475 -42.39 3.94 -7.30
N ASP A 476 -42.46 2.65 -6.96
CA ASP A 476 -41.98 1.50 -7.72
C ASP A 476 -40.45 1.42 -7.90
N SER A 477 -39.68 2.19 -7.12
CA SER A 477 -38.21 2.15 -7.17
C SER A 477 -37.60 0.93 -6.48
N GLY A 478 -38.38 0.24 -5.63
CA GLY A 478 -37.88 -0.83 -4.74
C GLY A 478 -36.90 -0.34 -3.67
N ARG A 479 -36.71 0.98 -3.51
CA ARG A 479 -35.78 1.56 -2.52
C ARG A 479 -36.55 2.20 -1.38
N HIS A 480 -36.44 1.63 -0.19
CA HIS A 480 -37.07 2.17 1.03
C HIS A 480 -36.03 2.39 2.13
N ILE A 481 -36.45 3.01 3.25
CA ILE A 481 -35.53 3.40 4.33
C ILE A 481 -34.84 2.17 4.93
N ALA A 482 -35.58 1.08 5.19
CA ALA A 482 -34.98 -0.13 5.76
C ALA A 482 -33.89 -0.75 4.86
N SER A 483 -34.10 -0.84 3.54
CA SER A 483 -33.12 -1.41 2.62
C SER A 483 -31.86 -0.54 2.48
N GLU A 484 -32.02 0.78 2.52
CA GLU A 484 -30.87 1.69 2.47
C GLU A 484 -30.08 1.64 3.78
N LEU A 485 -30.75 1.49 4.93
CA LEU A 485 -30.07 1.30 6.21
C LEU A 485 -29.24 0.01 6.23
N ASP A 486 -29.78 -1.10 5.73
CA ASP A 486 -29.02 -2.36 5.59
C ASP A 486 -27.73 -2.14 4.79
N LYS A 487 -27.86 -1.51 3.62
CA LYS A 487 -26.73 -1.22 2.73
C LYS A 487 -25.68 -0.32 3.39
N VAL A 488 -26.11 0.80 3.97
CA VAL A 488 -25.20 1.80 4.55
C VAL A 488 -24.49 1.26 5.80
N VAL A 489 -25.16 0.42 6.61
CA VAL A 489 -24.53 -0.30 7.72
C VAL A 489 -23.43 -1.23 7.21
N GLU A 490 -23.71 -2.03 6.18
CA GLU A 490 -22.74 -2.96 5.61
C GLU A 490 -21.53 -2.24 4.98
N GLU A 491 -21.78 -1.22 4.16
CA GLU A 491 -20.74 -0.41 3.51
C GLU A 491 -19.85 0.30 4.53
N THR A 492 -20.45 0.84 5.61
CA THR A 492 -19.69 1.49 6.68
C THR A 492 -18.81 0.49 7.44
N LYS A 493 -19.30 -0.72 7.72
CA LYS A 493 -18.49 -1.79 8.34
C LYS A 493 -17.32 -2.20 7.44
N LYS A 494 -17.54 -2.34 6.12
CA LYS A 494 -16.48 -2.63 5.14
C LYS A 494 -15.43 -1.53 5.10
N LEU A 495 -15.86 -0.26 5.01
CA LEU A 495 -14.96 0.89 4.98
C LEU A 495 -14.14 0.99 6.27
N HIS A 496 -14.78 0.83 7.43
CA HIS A 496 -14.10 0.86 8.71
C HIS A 496 -13.03 -0.24 8.83
N LYS A 497 -13.36 -1.49 8.43
CA LYS A 497 -12.40 -2.61 8.41
C LYS A 497 -11.22 -2.34 7.47
N ALA A 498 -11.48 -1.78 6.28
CA ALA A 498 -10.43 -1.42 5.34
C ALA A 498 -9.51 -0.33 5.92
N LEU A 499 -10.07 0.68 6.58
CA LEU A 499 -9.32 1.74 7.25
C LEU A 499 -8.52 1.21 8.45
N GLU A 500 -9.07 0.28 9.24
CA GLU A 500 -8.32 -0.42 10.30
C GLU A 500 -7.16 -1.23 9.75
N GLY A 501 -7.37 -1.97 8.66
CA GLY A 501 -6.31 -2.71 7.98
C GLY A 501 -5.22 -1.79 7.43
N ALA A 502 -5.58 -0.61 6.92
CA ALA A 502 -4.64 0.36 6.39
C ALA A 502 -3.87 1.15 7.46
N THR A 503 -4.36 1.21 8.70
CA THR A 503 -3.79 2.03 9.79
C THR A 503 -3.20 1.22 10.95
N SER A 504 -3.47 -0.09 11.02
CA SER A 504 -2.87 -0.96 12.03
C SER A 504 -1.38 -1.21 11.73
N PRO A 505 -0.49 -1.15 12.74
CA PRO A 505 0.91 -1.51 12.56
C PRO A 505 1.03 -2.97 12.08
N PRO A 506 2.00 -3.28 11.20
CA PRO A 506 2.14 -4.62 10.64
C PRO A 506 2.37 -5.63 11.78
N VAL A 507 1.40 -6.52 11.97
CA VAL A 507 1.58 -7.70 12.82
C VAL A 507 2.34 -8.75 11.99
N PRO A 508 3.43 -9.34 12.49
CA PRO A 508 4.12 -10.42 11.80
C PRO A 508 3.16 -11.60 11.60
N PRO A 509 2.93 -12.10 10.38
CA PRO A 509 1.93 -13.13 10.15
C PRO A 509 2.44 -14.51 10.62
N PRO A 510 1.67 -15.26 11.42
CA PRO A 510 1.79 -16.70 11.49
C PRO A 510 1.01 -17.31 10.32
N GLY A 511 1.71 -17.62 9.23
CA GLY A 511 1.23 -18.55 8.20
C GLY A 511 0.14 -18.06 7.24
N GLY A 512 0.55 -17.30 6.22
CA GLY A 512 0.11 -17.48 4.83
C GLY A 512 -1.31 -17.05 4.40
N LYS A 513 -1.32 -16.19 3.37
CA LYS A 513 -2.41 -15.84 2.43
C LYS A 513 -3.34 -14.70 2.85
N ASP A 514 -2.74 -13.51 2.85
CA ASP A 514 -3.20 -12.29 2.15
C ASP A 514 -2.22 -11.20 2.59
N GLU A 515 -1.05 -11.19 1.95
CA GLU A 515 0.00 -10.25 2.29
C GLU A 515 -0.48 -8.84 1.96
N SER A 516 -0.47 -7.96 2.95
CA SER A 516 -0.69 -6.55 2.69
C SER A 516 0.43 -6.04 1.76
N PRO A 517 0.18 -5.03 0.93
CA PRO A 517 1.23 -4.44 0.09
C PRO A 517 2.50 -4.04 0.87
N ALA A 518 2.37 -3.68 2.15
CA ALA A 518 3.51 -3.43 3.03
C ALA A 518 4.29 -4.71 3.40
N GLN A 519 3.58 -5.82 3.68
CA GLN A 519 4.20 -7.13 3.92
C GLN A 519 4.89 -7.69 2.67
N ALA A 520 4.38 -7.39 1.48
CA ALA A 520 5.04 -7.73 0.23
C ALA A 520 6.40 -7.00 0.11
N VAL A 521 6.45 -5.71 0.45
CA VAL A 521 7.70 -4.93 0.47
C VAL A 521 8.68 -5.48 1.51
N ASP A 522 8.23 -5.76 2.73
CA ASP A 522 9.08 -6.33 3.79
C ASP A 522 9.64 -7.71 3.38
N SER A 523 8.84 -8.56 2.75
CA SER A 523 9.27 -9.88 2.27
C SER A 523 10.30 -9.77 1.15
N LYS A 524 10.18 -8.78 0.25
CA LYS A 524 11.20 -8.52 -0.79
C LYS A 524 12.47 -7.91 -0.21
N LEU A 525 12.37 -7.01 0.78
CA LEU A 525 13.51 -6.49 1.52
C LEU A 525 14.25 -7.60 2.29
N GLN A 526 13.51 -8.57 2.83
CA GLN A 526 14.10 -9.74 3.48
C GLN A 526 14.86 -10.62 2.49
N ALA A 527 14.32 -10.87 1.30
CA ALA A 527 15.02 -11.62 0.25
C ALA A 527 16.31 -10.91 -0.22
N VAL A 528 16.32 -9.58 -0.27
CA VAL A 528 17.53 -8.79 -0.52
C VAL A 528 18.52 -8.93 0.64
N ARG A 529 18.07 -8.83 1.89
CA ARG A 529 18.93 -9.04 3.07
C ARG A 529 19.56 -10.44 3.09
N GLU A 530 18.81 -11.48 2.79
CA GLU A 530 19.31 -12.85 2.75
C GLU A 530 20.33 -13.06 1.62
N PHE A 531 20.13 -12.41 0.47
CA PHE A 531 21.10 -12.45 -0.63
C PHE A 531 22.39 -11.68 -0.32
N VAL A 532 22.29 -10.51 0.32
CA VAL A 532 23.42 -9.65 0.71
C VAL A 532 24.08 -10.11 2.01
N SER A 533 23.47 -11.07 2.73
CA SER A 533 24.03 -11.64 3.94
C SER A 533 25.43 -12.21 3.68
N GLU A 534 26.27 -12.13 4.70
CA GLU A 534 27.67 -12.54 4.67
C GLU A 534 27.85 -14.00 4.23
N GLU A 535 26.85 -14.84 4.51
CA GLU A 535 26.86 -16.26 4.19
C GLU A 535 26.61 -16.57 2.70
N ASN A 536 25.82 -15.75 1.99
CA ASN A 536 25.52 -15.96 0.58
C ASN A 536 26.47 -15.20 -0.35
N LEU A 537 26.67 -13.90 -0.09
CA LEU A 537 27.47 -13.06 -0.96
C LEU A 537 28.97 -13.40 -0.78
N THR A 538 29.43 -13.36 0.47
CA THR A 538 30.86 -13.47 0.81
C THR A 538 31.35 -14.92 0.75
N ASN A 539 30.58 -15.87 1.32
CA ASN A 539 31.03 -17.25 1.44
C ASN A 539 30.80 -18.12 0.19
N ASN A 540 29.76 -17.86 -0.63
CA ASN A 540 29.46 -18.75 -1.76
C ASN A 540 29.82 -18.13 -3.11
N LYS A 541 29.45 -16.86 -3.35
CA LYS A 541 29.66 -16.22 -4.67
C LYS A 541 31.04 -15.59 -4.81
N PHE A 542 31.47 -14.78 -3.85
CA PHE A 542 32.81 -14.19 -3.90
C PHE A 542 33.92 -15.23 -3.77
N LYS A 543 33.77 -16.26 -2.92
CA LYS A 543 34.76 -17.36 -2.86
C LYS A 543 34.88 -18.13 -4.17
N SER A 544 33.77 -18.43 -4.85
CA SER A 544 33.80 -19.11 -6.14
C SER A 544 34.59 -18.31 -7.18
N VAL A 545 34.28 -17.01 -7.32
CA VAL A 545 34.94 -16.10 -8.24
C VAL A 545 36.42 -15.89 -7.88
N LYS A 546 36.73 -15.78 -6.58
CA LYS A 546 38.10 -15.64 -6.08
C LYS A 546 38.94 -16.89 -6.30
N SER A 547 38.38 -18.08 -6.10
CA SER A 547 39.13 -19.34 -6.19
C SER A 547 39.66 -19.63 -7.60
N GLU A 548 38.91 -19.25 -8.63
CA GLU A 548 39.36 -19.43 -10.02
C GLU A 548 40.52 -18.48 -10.34
N LEU A 549 40.45 -17.23 -9.89
CA LEU A 549 41.56 -16.28 -10.04
C LEU A 549 42.78 -16.71 -9.25
N GLU A 550 42.60 -17.11 -7.99
CA GLU A 550 43.68 -17.61 -7.13
C GLU A 550 44.34 -18.84 -7.75
N ASN A 551 43.59 -19.76 -8.34
CA ASN A 551 44.14 -20.93 -9.04
C ASN A 551 44.98 -20.51 -10.25
N VAL A 552 44.49 -19.62 -11.10
CA VAL A 552 45.26 -19.15 -12.28
C VAL A 552 46.50 -18.37 -11.86
N VAL A 553 46.39 -17.49 -10.86
CA VAL A 553 47.51 -16.71 -10.33
C VAL A 553 48.54 -17.59 -9.62
N SER A 554 48.11 -18.66 -8.95
CA SER A 554 49.03 -19.60 -8.28
C SER A 554 49.95 -20.35 -9.25
N GLY A 555 49.59 -20.42 -10.54
CA GLY A 555 50.43 -20.99 -11.59
C GLY A 555 51.55 -20.06 -12.07
N LEU A 556 51.48 -18.75 -11.80
CA LEU A 556 52.45 -17.76 -12.29
C LEU A 556 53.88 -18.00 -11.80
N PRO A 557 54.14 -18.27 -10.49
CA PRO A 557 55.50 -18.53 -10.03
C PRO A 557 56.15 -19.69 -10.79
N SER A 558 55.42 -20.80 -10.99
CA SER A 558 55.94 -21.95 -11.74
C SER A 558 56.21 -21.63 -13.20
N ALA A 559 55.34 -20.85 -13.86
CA ALA A 559 55.53 -20.43 -15.25
C ALA A 559 56.73 -19.48 -15.40
N VAL A 560 56.89 -18.53 -14.47
CA VAL A 560 58.02 -17.59 -14.41
C VAL A 560 59.32 -18.33 -14.12
N ASP A 561 59.32 -19.25 -13.18
CA ASP A 561 60.51 -20.06 -12.85
C ASP A 561 60.92 -20.95 -14.03
N THR A 562 59.94 -21.54 -14.74
CA THR A 562 60.21 -22.34 -15.94
C THR A 562 60.83 -21.48 -17.05
N PHE A 563 60.28 -20.28 -17.27
CA PHE A 563 60.82 -19.33 -18.24
C PHE A 563 62.23 -18.88 -17.87
N ASN A 564 62.46 -18.47 -16.61
CA ASN A 564 63.77 -18.04 -16.12
C ASN A 564 64.80 -19.16 -16.22
N THR A 565 64.45 -20.38 -15.80
CA THR A 565 65.35 -21.54 -15.88
C THR A 565 65.73 -21.82 -17.33
N ALA A 566 64.76 -21.81 -18.25
CA ALA A 566 65.02 -22.01 -19.68
C ALA A 566 65.91 -20.89 -20.26
N ALA A 567 65.65 -19.63 -19.89
CA ALA A 567 66.45 -18.49 -20.31
C ALA A 567 67.89 -18.57 -19.77
N GLU A 568 68.07 -18.93 -18.50
CA GLU A 568 69.38 -19.14 -17.88
C GLU A 568 70.17 -20.26 -18.57
N ASP A 569 69.53 -21.40 -18.83
CA ASP A 569 70.17 -22.51 -19.52
C ASP A 569 70.56 -22.15 -20.96
N GLN A 570 69.72 -21.40 -21.67
CA GLN A 570 70.04 -20.89 -23.00
C GLN A 570 71.23 -19.92 -22.97
N ILE A 571 71.25 -18.96 -22.04
CA ILE A 571 72.37 -18.03 -21.86
C ILE A 571 73.66 -18.81 -21.54
N ARG A 572 73.58 -19.78 -20.63
CA ARG A 572 74.71 -20.63 -20.24
C ARG A 572 75.23 -21.45 -21.42
N ASN A 573 74.35 -22.01 -22.24
CA ASN A 573 74.72 -22.80 -23.42
C ASN A 573 75.30 -21.93 -24.53
N ALA A 574 74.73 -20.75 -24.77
CA ALA A 574 75.27 -19.77 -25.72
C ALA A 574 76.67 -19.30 -25.28
N ALA A 575 76.85 -18.97 -24.00
CA ALA A 575 78.14 -18.60 -23.42
C ALA A 575 79.16 -19.74 -23.56
N LYS A 576 78.80 -20.98 -23.19
CA LYS A 576 79.67 -22.16 -23.38
C LYS A 576 80.05 -22.35 -24.85
N THR A 577 79.11 -22.20 -25.77
CA THR A 577 79.37 -22.35 -27.21
C THR A 577 80.30 -21.27 -27.73
N ALA A 578 80.10 -20.01 -27.31
CA ALA A 578 80.98 -18.90 -27.66
C ALA A 578 82.38 -19.10 -27.09
N ILE A 579 82.50 -19.49 -25.82
CA ILE A 579 83.77 -19.81 -25.16
C ILE A 579 84.49 -20.96 -25.89
N ASN A 580 83.78 -22.05 -26.19
CA ASN A 580 84.36 -23.21 -26.88
C ASN A 580 84.80 -22.88 -28.32
N LYS A 581 84.04 -22.06 -29.05
CA LYS A 581 84.44 -21.62 -30.40
C LYS A 581 85.61 -20.66 -30.35
N ALA A 582 85.64 -19.73 -29.39
CA ALA A 582 86.80 -18.87 -29.16
C ALA A 582 88.04 -19.68 -28.78
N ALA A 583 87.90 -20.66 -27.87
CA ALA A 583 88.97 -21.59 -27.53
C ALA A 583 89.40 -22.48 -28.71
N GLY A 584 88.45 -22.88 -29.56
CA GLY A 584 88.71 -23.59 -30.83
C GLY A 584 89.57 -22.76 -31.78
N GLN A 585 89.20 -21.50 -32.03
CA GLN A 585 90.00 -20.58 -32.84
C GLN A 585 91.38 -20.30 -32.25
N ILE A 586 91.53 -20.36 -30.92
CA ILE A 586 92.81 -20.22 -30.22
C ILE A 586 93.65 -21.52 -30.30
N SER A 587 93.03 -22.68 -30.57
CA SER A 587 93.68 -24.00 -30.54
C SER A 587 93.89 -24.67 -31.90
N GLU A 588 93.41 -24.08 -33.00
CA GLU A 588 93.51 -24.65 -34.36
C GLU A 588 94.95 -24.88 -34.85
N ASP A 589 95.98 -24.30 -34.22
CA ASP A 589 97.38 -24.51 -34.61
C ASP A 589 98.15 -25.55 -33.76
N GLY A 590 97.55 -26.13 -32.71
CA GLY A 590 98.15 -27.23 -31.93
C GLY A 590 99.52 -26.95 -31.28
N GLN A 591 100.01 -25.71 -31.31
CA GLN A 591 101.27 -25.30 -30.68
C GLN A 591 101.02 -24.61 -29.33
N ALA A 592 101.99 -24.73 -28.43
CA ALA A 592 101.99 -24.01 -27.16
C ALA A 592 101.85 -22.51 -27.41
N ILE A 593 100.91 -21.86 -26.72
CA ILE A 593 100.67 -20.41 -26.84
C ILE A 593 101.89 -19.67 -26.30
N GLU A 594 102.80 -19.25 -27.18
CA GLU A 594 103.89 -18.32 -26.85
C GLU A 594 103.35 -16.89 -26.93
N LEU A 595 103.23 -16.23 -25.77
CA LEU A 595 102.92 -14.80 -25.68
C LEU A 595 104.16 -13.98 -26.07
N GLY A 596 103.97 -12.94 -26.89
CA GLY A 596 105.02 -12.01 -27.27
C GLY A 596 105.45 -12.08 -28.74
N LYS A 597 106.58 -11.42 -29.04
CA LYS A 597 106.99 -10.86 -30.36
C LYS A 597 106.96 -11.77 -31.60
N LYS A 598 106.66 -13.05 -31.47
CA LYS A 598 106.60 -13.98 -32.60
C LYS A 598 105.18 -14.16 -33.17
N THR A 599 104.13 -13.92 -32.40
CA THR A 599 102.72 -14.17 -32.80
C THR A 599 101.83 -12.92 -32.74
N GLU A 600 102.37 -11.77 -32.32
CA GLU A 600 101.63 -10.50 -32.06
C GLU A 600 100.46 -10.62 -31.07
N LEU A 601 100.24 -11.80 -30.49
CA LEU A 601 99.16 -12.07 -29.57
C LEU A 601 99.48 -11.43 -28.21
N MET A 602 98.71 -10.41 -27.85
CA MET A 602 98.81 -9.67 -26.58
C MET A 602 100.16 -8.98 -26.31
N GLU A 603 100.81 -8.43 -27.35
CA GLU A 603 102.10 -7.72 -27.22
C GLU A 603 102.10 -6.62 -26.15
N LYS A 604 101.02 -5.83 -26.07
CA LYS A 604 100.88 -4.77 -25.05
C LYS A 604 100.81 -5.31 -23.62
N PHE A 605 100.24 -6.51 -23.44
CA PHE A 605 100.20 -7.16 -22.13
C PHE A 605 101.59 -7.64 -21.72
N GLU A 606 102.33 -8.25 -22.65
CA GLU A 606 103.70 -8.71 -22.41
C GLU A 606 104.65 -7.53 -22.13
N GLU A 607 104.54 -6.43 -22.87
CA GLU A 607 105.30 -5.20 -22.59
C GLU A 607 104.98 -4.63 -21.20
N ALA A 608 103.70 -4.49 -20.85
CA ALA A 608 103.29 -3.97 -19.55
C ALA A 608 103.71 -4.89 -18.40
N PHE A 609 103.56 -6.21 -18.57
CA PHE A 609 103.95 -7.20 -17.57
C PHE A 609 105.47 -7.22 -17.37
N THR A 610 106.26 -7.11 -18.43
CA THR A 610 107.72 -7.04 -18.36
C THR A 610 108.16 -5.75 -17.65
N LEU A 611 107.56 -4.60 -17.98
CA LEU A 611 107.82 -3.31 -17.32
C LEU A 611 107.51 -3.34 -15.82
N ILE A 612 106.44 -4.03 -15.42
CA ILE A 612 106.09 -4.22 -14.01
C ILE A 612 107.11 -5.16 -13.35
N LYS A 613 107.43 -6.30 -13.97
CA LYS A 613 108.31 -7.31 -13.40
C LYS A 613 109.76 -6.82 -13.24
N SER A 614 110.28 -6.03 -14.17
CA SER A 614 111.67 -5.53 -14.13
C SER A 614 111.83 -4.14 -13.51
N GLY A 615 110.77 -3.31 -13.52
CA GLY A 615 110.86 -1.89 -13.14
C GLY A 615 110.18 -1.50 -11.84
N LEU A 616 109.37 -2.38 -11.24
CA LEU A 616 108.61 -2.04 -10.02
C LEU A 616 109.52 -1.86 -8.79
N GLN A 617 110.55 -2.71 -8.64
CA GLN A 617 111.46 -2.63 -7.49
C GLN A 617 112.25 -1.31 -7.47
N SER A 618 112.84 -0.91 -8.60
CA SER A 618 113.64 0.33 -8.64
C SER A 618 112.78 1.58 -8.44
N LYS A 619 111.50 1.54 -8.86
CA LYS A 619 110.54 2.64 -8.65
C LYS A 619 110.08 2.73 -7.19
N LEU A 620 109.95 1.58 -6.50
CA LEU A 620 109.68 1.54 -5.07
C LEU A 620 110.87 2.09 -4.27
N ASP A 621 112.08 1.64 -4.57
CA ASP A 621 113.30 2.06 -3.87
C ASP A 621 113.53 3.57 -4.01
N ALA A 622 113.34 4.14 -5.22
CA ALA A 622 113.45 5.58 -5.45
C ALA A 622 112.37 6.41 -4.71
N GLN A 623 111.17 5.86 -4.50
CA GLN A 623 110.10 6.50 -3.73
C GLN A 623 110.41 6.48 -2.22
N VAL A 624 111.00 5.40 -1.73
CA VAL A 624 111.44 5.26 -0.34
C VAL A 624 112.56 6.25 -0.02
N ASP A 625 113.58 6.37 -0.88
CA ASP A 625 114.67 7.33 -0.71
C ASP A 625 114.16 8.79 -0.72
N LYS A 626 113.22 9.10 -1.63
CA LYS A 626 112.63 10.44 -1.76
C LYS A 626 111.78 10.87 -0.55
N HIS A 627 111.16 9.92 0.16
CA HIS A 627 110.21 10.24 1.24
C HIS A 627 110.72 9.94 2.65
N ILE A 628 111.78 9.15 2.82
CA ILE A 628 112.35 8.81 4.13
C ILE A 628 113.74 9.41 4.32
N GLY A 629 114.50 9.67 3.25
CA GLY A 629 115.88 10.17 3.32
C GLY A 629 116.04 11.64 3.77
N GLU A 630 115.02 12.49 3.59
CA GLU A 630 115.13 13.93 3.92
C GLU A 630 114.73 14.28 5.37
N ALA A 631 114.08 13.36 6.11
CA ALA A 631 113.64 13.61 7.49
C ALA A 631 114.70 13.33 8.58
N VAL A 632 115.88 12.81 8.22
CA VAL A 632 116.96 12.47 9.18
C VAL A 632 118.10 13.52 9.21
N MET A 633 118.12 14.51 8.32
CA MET A 633 119.22 15.48 8.21
C MET A 633 118.94 16.87 8.82
N ALA A 634 117.83 17.07 9.54
CA ALA A 634 117.49 18.33 10.21
C ALA A 634 117.59 18.26 11.75
N VAL A 635 118.50 17.45 12.30
CA VAL A 635 118.79 17.36 13.74
C VAL A 635 120.23 17.79 14.10
N ASP A 636 121.05 18.24 13.15
CA ASP A 636 122.42 18.63 13.49
C ASP A 636 122.94 19.82 12.67
N LYS A 637 122.56 21.04 13.08
CA LYS A 637 123.30 22.33 13.03
C LYS A 637 122.36 23.55 13.05
N GLY A 638 122.57 24.45 14.03
CA GLY A 638 122.24 25.88 13.91
C GLY A 638 121.26 26.40 14.94
#